data_AF-A0A139WD37-F1
#
_entry.id   AF-A0A139WD37-F1
#
_cell.length_a   1.000
_cell.length_b   1.000
_cell.length_c   1.000
_cell.angle_alpha   90.00
_cell.angle_beta   90.00
_cell.angle_gamma   90.00
#
_symmetry.space_group_name_H-M   'P 1'
#
loop_
_entity.id
_entity.type
_entity.pdbx_description
1 polymer ?
#
loop_
_entity_poly.entity_id
_entity_poly.type
_entity_poly.pdbx_seq_one_letter_code
_entity_poly.pdbx_strand_id
1 'polypeptide(L)'
;MSEIRRSLRLQSKNHFVKTEPKARRKILRSFGSFDVPFNNCKYKYRGCKERFPEDELKRHELECHFRWYKCEGKIFAGWSCNWKGYHEDIMNHFKKEHRERTYMKDQNVIEMSLILDQDSYDLQLIRKRKQLFWFKHRLLSEEKAAYWLCQYVGPQKEALTYCYELVVSSNEVRKFAVTELCYTDALDANKIYEAGRCVVMTFDQIKSFMNGEGKVTVYFRIKKNVKAKNIKYEQINAEIFTSNMTETITIKNFSSLLSLPPSKKLKECKIARLTAPGENYGSLMLKVDVTLTTTSGGSETLHLVAKMVPPNPDIQEIFNTSVTFRNEIEFYRKIVPALRNFQKKFGPEVVNFFPKYFGSRLNLTGSDHVDPDAVLLLDNLKIANYVGLDRCAGLDISVTRLILRNLATLHAVPIGLKLQQPEVFASEVRPFLSPWLPKREMHDKYRAAIAKMAAEIPEIAHLTQRILDGFDRELIPEVPREPFATIAHNDCWASNSLVKFESGEAVDCKLVDYQVCGYGSPARDVIFFLFSSVGIEGLEQLEHLLKFYHDCFISTLKKVGCDVGRFGFEEFGKELDFEARNSQFGHVAFMLFVVFTDKTLIKEIKEFSVDNIIAGAGSEEHKRKFAFVVEEFAKRNWI
;
A
#
# COMPACT_ATOMS: atom_id res chain seq x y z
N MET A 1 -2.00 -49.51 30.75
CA MET A 1 -3.08 -49.14 29.80
C MET A 1 -4.37 -48.62 30.46
N SER A 2 -4.53 -48.69 31.79
CA SER A 2 -5.68 -48.10 32.51
C SER A 2 -5.41 -46.70 33.10
N GLU A 3 -4.15 -46.26 33.22
CA GLU A 3 -3.82 -44.93 33.77
C GLU A 3 -3.63 -43.82 32.73
N ILE A 4 -3.39 -44.17 31.46
CA ILE A 4 -3.32 -43.19 30.35
C ILE A 4 -4.72 -42.71 29.93
N ARG A 5 -5.78 -43.49 30.20
CA ARG A 5 -7.18 -43.11 29.90
C ARG A 5 -7.81 -42.14 30.90
N ARG A 6 -7.18 -41.88 32.07
CA ARG A 6 -7.70 -40.95 33.08
C ARG A 6 -7.17 -39.52 32.90
N SER A 7 -5.99 -39.36 32.29
CA SER A 7 -5.38 -38.05 31.96
C SER A 7 -6.05 -37.37 30.75
N LEU A 8 -6.51 -38.14 29.76
CA LEU A 8 -7.08 -37.61 28.51
C LEU A 8 -8.57 -37.21 28.58
N ARG A 9 -9.23 -37.32 29.74
CA ARG A 9 -10.64 -36.89 29.94
C ARG A 9 -10.81 -35.54 30.65
N LEU A 10 -9.72 -34.86 31.02
CA LEU A 10 -9.77 -33.59 31.76
C LEU A 10 -9.32 -32.34 30.96
N GLN A 11 -8.97 -32.47 29.68
CA GLN A 11 -8.59 -31.32 28.83
C GLN A 11 -9.55 -31.00 27.67
N SER A 12 -10.75 -31.60 27.62
CA SER A 12 -11.73 -31.34 26.55
C SER A 12 -13.03 -30.64 27.00
N LYS A 13 -12.98 -29.88 28.11
CA LYS A 13 -14.11 -29.02 28.53
C LYS A 13 -13.63 -27.59 28.73
N ASN A 14 -13.32 -26.89 27.63
CA ASN A 14 -13.41 -25.43 27.61
C ASN A 14 -14.88 -25.05 27.74
N HIS A 15 -15.35 -24.97 29.00
CA HIS A 15 -16.53 -24.21 29.35
C HIS A 15 -16.28 -22.74 28.99
N PHE A 16 -16.85 -22.28 27.88
CA PHE A 16 -17.15 -20.86 27.71
C PHE A 16 -18.15 -20.47 28.79
N VAL A 17 -17.64 -20.05 29.95
CA VAL A 17 -18.44 -19.47 31.01
C VAL A 17 -18.98 -18.14 30.49
N LYS A 18 -20.30 -18.08 30.28
CA LYS A 18 -21.04 -16.82 30.17
C LYS A 18 -20.85 -16.03 31.46
N THR A 19 -19.95 -15.07 31.50
CA THR A 19 -19.93 -14.07 32.56
C THR A 19 -20.38 -12.72 32.02
N GLU A 20 -21.51 -12.24 32.54
CA GLU A 20 -21.92 -10.85 32.39
C GLU A 20 -20.80 -9.88 32.83
N PRO A 21 -20.76 -8.64 32.29
CA PRO A 21 -19.68 -7.68 32.56
C PRO A 21 -19.39 -7.41 34.05
N LYS A 22 -20.35 -7.67 34.94
CA LYS A 22 -20.19 -7.50 36.39
C LYS A 22 -19.38 -8.62 37.06
N ALA A 23 -19.32 -9.83 36.50
CA ALA A 23 -18.60 -10.96 37.12
C ALA A 23 -17.09 -10.96 36.81
N ARG A 24 -16.66 -10.38 35.68
CA ARG A 24 -15.24 -10.22 35.32
C ARG A 24 -14.48 -9.35 36.34
N ARG A 25 -15.15 -8.39 36.98
CA ARG A 25 -14.57 -7.52 38.03
C ARG A 25 -14.16 -8.25 39.31
N LYS A 26 -14.68 -9.46 39.59
CA LYS A 26 -14.43 -10.18 40.84
C LYS A 26 -13.29 -11.20 40.74
N ILE A 27 -13.04 -11.74 39.54
CA ILE A 27 -11.99 -12.75 39.29
C ILE A 27 -10.61 -12.10 39.06
N LEU A 28 -10.57 -10.88 38.54
CA LEU A 28 -9.32 -10.12 38.31
C LEU A 28 -8.67 -9.53 39.58
N ARG A 29 -9.24 -9.75 40.77
CA ARG A 29 -8.65 -9.32 42.05
C ARG A 29 -7.76 -10.36 42.72
N SER A 30 -7.70 -11.60 42.22
CA SER A 30 -6.94 -12.70 42.85
C SER A 30 -5.66 -13.11 42.12
N PHE A 31 -5.36 -12.50 40.96
CA PHE A 31 -4.10 -12.67 40.24
C PHE A 31 -3.59 -11.27 39.86
N GLY A 32 -2.32 -10.97 40.17
CA GLY A 32 -1.73 -9.64 40.04
C GLY A 32 -2.08 -8.92 38.74
N SER A 33 -2.54 -7.68 38.88
CA SER A 33 -3.13 -6.84 37.85
C SER A 33 -2.13 -6.39 36.78
N PHE A 34 -2.32 -6.85 35.54
CA PHE A 34 -2.04 -6.03 34.36
C PHE A 34 -3.31 -5.22 34.08
N ASP A 35 -3.30 -3.93 34.41
CA ASP A 35 -4.37 -3.01 34.01
C ASP A 35 -4.28 -2.81 32.48
N VAL A 36 -5.08 -3.55 31.72
CA VAL A 36 -5.24 -3.27 30.28
C VAL A 36 -5.99 -1.94 30.15
N PRO A 37 -5.38 -0.88 29.57
CA PRO A 37 -6.03 0.42 29.49
C PRO A 37 -7.26 0.35 28.58
N PHE A 38 -8.38 0.89 29.08
CA PHE A 38 -9.64 1.00 28.33
C PHE A 38 -9.72 2.36 27.65
N ASN A 39 -9.78 2.36 26.33
CA ASN A 39 -9.90 3.55 25.52
C ASN A 39 -11.37 3.95 25.31
N ASN A 40 -11.62 5.25 25.19
CA ASN A 40 -12.96 5.77 24.90
C ASN A 40 -13.24 5.63 23.40
N CYS A 41 -14.48 5.27 23.05
CA CYS A 41 -14.95 5.37 21.67
C CYS A 41 -14.78 6.79 21.12
N LYS A 42 -14.28 6.94 19.89
CA LYS A 42 -14.14 8.26 19.24
C LYS A 42 -15.45 9.05 19.15
N TYR A 43 -16.60 8.38 19.20
CA TYR A 43 -17.93 9.02 19.18
C TYR A 43 -18.42 9.44 20.57
N LYS A 44 -17.55 9.49 21.58
CA LYS A 44 -17.88 9.98 22.93
C LYS A 44 -18.48 11.38 22.92
N TYR A 45 -17.99 12.26 22.04
CA TYR A 45 -18.52 13.63 21.89
C TYR A 45 -20.00 13.67 21.46
N ARG A 46 -20.52 12.59 20.86
CA ARG A 46 -21.94 12.44 20.49
C ARG A 46 -22.78 11.68 21.51
N GLY A 47 -22.17 11.24 22.61
CA GLY A 47 -22.85 10.54 23.69
C GLY A 47 -22.58 9.04 23.78
N CYS A 48 -21.62 8.50 23.02
CA CYS A 48 -21.16 7.13 23.26
C CYS A 48 -20.46 7.04 24.62
N LYS A 49 -20.95 6.18 25.52
CA LYS A 49 -20.39 5.99 26.87
C LYS A 49 -19.53 4.73 27.01
N GLU A 50 -19.41 3.96 25.95
CA GLU A 50 -18.71 2.68 25.94
C GLU A 50 -17.19 2.86 25.92
N ARG A 51 -16.49 1.93 26.56
CA ARG A 51 -15.02 1.89 26.62
C ARG A 51 -14.56 0.45 26.40
N PHE A 52 -13.50 0.28 25.63
CA PHE A 52 -12.99 -1.03 25.23
C PHE A 52 -11.46 -1.09 25.32
N PRO A 53 -10.87 -2.29 25.48
CA PRO A 53 -9.46 -2.53 25.15
C PRO A 53 -9.17 -2.20 23.67
N GLU A 54 -7.90 -1.93 23.34
CA GLU A 54 -7.47 -1.47 22.00
C GLU A 54 -7.92 -2.38 20.85
N ASP A 55 -7.87 -3.70 21.05
CA ASP A 55 -8.25 -4.73 20.07
C ASP A 55 -9.76 -4.80 19.82
N GLU A 56 -10.57 -4.46 20.82
CA GLU A 56 -12.04 -4.45 20.72
C GLU A 56 -12.59 -3.07 20.30
N LEU A 57 -11.85 -1.99 20.55
CA LEU A 57 -12.29 -0.61 20.29
C LEU A 57 -12.62 -0.38 18.81
N LYS A 58 -11.72 -0.80 17.90
CA LYS A 58 -11.92 -0.61 16.46
C LYS A 58 -13.19 -1.31 15.97
N ARG A 59 -13.49 -2.52 16.48
CA ARG A 59 -14.71 -3.24 16.16
C ARG A 59 -15.95 -2.49 16.65
N HIS A 60 -15.93 -2.01 17.90
CA HIS A 60 -17.02 -1.20 18.43
C HIS A 60 -17.25 0.06 17.59
N GLU A 61 -16.20 0.78 17.21
CA GLU A 61 -16.34 2.02 16.45
C GLU A 61 -16.95 1.79 15.06
N LEU A 62 -16.67 0.65 14.42
CA LEU A 62 -17.30 0.27 13.15
C LEU A 62 -18.82 0.07 13.30
N GLU A 63 -19.27 -0.48 14.43
CA GLU A 63 -20.69 -0.76 14.67
C GLU A 63 -21.39 0.25 15.59
N CYS A 64 -20.68 1.30 16.02
CA CYS A 64 -21.18 2.26 17.00
C CYS A 64 -22.45 2.93 16.48
N HIS A 65 -23.48 3.04 17.32
CA HIS A 65 -24.75 3.68 16.94
C HIS A 65 -24.56 5.16 16.55
N PHE A 66 -23.58 5.83 17.17
CA PHE A 66 -23.25 7.25 16.95
C PHE A 66 -22.29 7.50 15.77
N ARG A 67 -21.92 6.45 15.02
CA ARG A 67 -21.02 6.59 13.89
C ARG A 67 -21.64 7.41 12.76
N TRP A 68 -20.78 7.88 11.86
CA TRP A 68 -21.21 8.43 10.58
C TRP A 68 -21.61 7.31 9.63
N TYR A 69 -22.72 7.50 8.93
CA TYR A 69 -23.20 6.64 7.87
C TYR A 69 -22.94 7.31 6.52
N LYS A 70 -22.65 6.50 5.51
CA LYS A 70 -22.61 6.90 4.10
C LYS A 70 -23.85 6.35 3.42
N CYS A 71 -24.21 6.87 2.25
CA CYS A 71 -25.32 6.33 1.48
C CYS A 71 -25.05 4.87 1.08
N GLU A 72 -25.88 3.96 1.60
CA GLU A 72 -25.78 2.53 1.29
C GLU A 72 -26.11 2.23 -0.18
N GLY A 73 -26.93 3.08 -0.82
CA GLY A 73 -27.18 3.00 -2.25
C GLY A 73 -25.93 3.20 -3.10
N LYS A 74 -25.00 4.07 -2.66
CA LYS A 74 -23.67 4.21 -3.31
C LYS A 74 -22.79 3.01 -3.01
N ILE A 75 -22.74 2.56 -1.76
CA ILE A 75 -21.86 1.48 -1.32
C ILE A 75 -22.22 0.15 -1.97
N PHE A 76 -23.52 -0.19 -1.98
CA PHE A 76 -23.99 -1.49 -2.41
C PHE A 76 -24.53 -1.50 -3.84
N ALA A 77 -25.36 -0.52 -4.21
CA ALA A 77 -26.07 -0.49 -5.48
C ALA A 77 -25.41 0.44 -6.53
N GLY A 78 -24.24 1.02 -6.22
CA GLY A 78 -23.49 1.88 -7.14
C GLY A 78 -24.18 3.20 -7.49
N TRP A 79 -25.15 3.67 -6.69
CA TRP A 79 -25.84 4.93 -6.97
C TRP A 79 -24.91 6.13 -6.84
N SER A 80 -25.12 7.14 -7.68
CA SER A 80 -24.43 8.43 -7.54
C SER A 80 -25.04 9.21 -6.36
N CYS A 81 -24.39 9.13 -5.19
CA CYS A 81 -24.78 9.87 -3.99
C CYS A 81 -23.58 10.08 -3.07
N ASN A 82 -23.33 11.32 -2.63
CA ASN A 82 -22.22 11.64 -1.72
C ASN A 82 -22.66 11.89 -0.28
N TRP A 83 -23.90 11.55 0.06
CA TRP A 83 -24.46 11.80 1.38
C TRP A 83 -23.66 11.12 2.49
N LYS A 84 -23.46 11.88 3.57
CA LYS A 84 -22.92 11.43 4.86
C LYS A 84 -23.75 12.07 5.96
N GLY A 85 -24.13 11.29 6.96
CA GLY A 85 -24.91 11.80 8.08
C GLY A 85 -24.98 10.81 9.22
N TYR A 86 -25.88 11.04 10.16
CA TYR A 86 -26.05 10.18 11.33
C TYR A 86 -27.27 9.26 11.18
N HIS A 87 -27.42 8.31 12.10
CA HIS A 87 -28.50 7.32 12.08
C HIS A 87 -29.89 7.95 11.91
N GLU A 88 -30.13 9.05 12.65
CA GLU A 88 -31.38 9.83 12.63
C GLU A 88 -31.68 10.49 11.27
N ASP A 89 -30.66 10.74 10.46
CA ASP A 89 -30.76 11.45 9.19
C ASP A 89 -31.01 10.51 7.99
N ILE A 90 -30.72 9.20 8.13
CA ILE A 90 -30.77 8.21 7.04
C ILE A 90 -32.14 8.21 6.35
N MET A 91 -33.21 8.16 7.15
CA MET A 91 -34.58 8.12 6.62
C MET A 91 -34.92 9.39 5.82
N ASN A 92 -34.48 10.56 6.30
CA ASN A 92 -34.76 11.82 5.63
C ASN A 92 -33.97 11.95 4.33
N HIS A 93 -32.73 11.47 4.33
CA HIS A 93 -31.90 11.40 3.14
C HIS A 93 -32.53 10.52 2.05
N PHE A 94 -32.89 9.27 2.34
CA PHE A 94 -33.50 8.37 1.35
C PHE A 94 -34.85 8.87 0.85
N LYS A 95 -35.63 9.55 1.71
CA LYS A 95 -36.89 10.21 1.31
C LYS A 95 -36.69 11.35 0.31
N LYS A 96 -35.59 12.08 0.40
CA LYS A 96 -35.32 13.25 -0.44
C LYS A 96 -34.61 12.87 -1.74
N GLU A 97 -33.57 12.04 -1.63
CA GLU A 97 -32.64 11.79 -2.73
C GLU A 97 -32.88 10.46 -3.46
N HIS A 98 -33.58 9.50 -2.81
CA HIS A 98 -33.73 8.12 -3.32
C HIS A 98 -35.17 7.62 -3.28
N ARG A 99 -36.16 8.53 -3.29
CA ARG A 99 -37.59 8.21 -3.18
C ARG A 99 -38.08 7.22 -4.23
N GLU A 100 -37.60 7.35 -5.46
CA GLU A 100 -37.99 6.51 -6.60
C GLU A 100 -37.19 5.21 -6.68
N ARG A 101 -36.08 5.12 -5.93
CA ARG A 101 -35.14 3.99 -5.96
C ARG A 101 -35.24 3.08 -4.73
N THR A 102 -35.97 3.50 -3.70
CA THR A 102 -36.17 2.71 -2.49
C THR A 102 -37.65 2.68 -2.11
N TYR A 103 -38.20 1.48 -1.95
CA TYR A 103 -39.57 1.31 -1.50
C TYR A 103 -39.67 1.48 0.03
N MET A 104 -40.19 2.62 0.48
CA MET A 104 -40.47 2.87 1.89
C MET A 104 -41.94 2.61 2.21
N LYS A 105 -42.32 1.38 2.56
CA LYS A 105 -43.68 1.06 3.02
C LYS A 105 -43.67 0.34 4.37
N ASP A 106 -44.62 0.67 5.24
CA ASP A 106 -44.94 -0.07 6.48
C ASP A 106 -45.76 -1.35 6.14
N GLN A 107 -45.33 -2.15 5.15
CA GLN A 107 -46.02 -3.37 4.71
C GLN A 107 -45.03 -4.53 4.47
N ASN A 108 -45.47 -5.76 4.78
CA ASN A 108 -44.63 -6.98 4.81
C ASN A 108 -44.54 -7.72 3.45
N VAL A 109 -44.85 -7.06 2.34
CA VAL A 109 -44.94 -7.67 1.00
C VAL A 109 -44.25 -6.76 -0.01
N ILE A 110 -43.29 -7.30 -0.77
CA ILE A 110 -42.60 -6.58 -1.84
C ILE A 110 -42.81 -7.36 -3.13
N GLU A 111 -43.61 -6.82 -4.02
CA GLU A 111 -43.75 -7.38 -5.35
C GLU A 111 -42.56 -6.92 -6.21
N MET A 112 -41.86 -7.86 -6.84
CA MET A 112 -40.71 -7.53 -7.67
C MET A 112 -40.76 -8.23 -9.02
N SER A 113 -40.39 -7.50 -10.06
CA SER A 113 -40.15 -8.08 -11.38
C SER A 113 -38.66 -8.36 -11.50
N LEU A 114 -38.28 -9.62 -11.69
CA LEU A 114 -36.89 -10.02 -11.84
C LEU A 114 -36.56 -10.26 -13.30
N ILE A 115 -35.54 -9.59 -13.79
CA ILE A 115 -34.93 -9.84 -15.09
C ILE A 115 -33.71 -10.74 -14.84
N LEU A 116 -33.84 -12.03 -15.16
CA LEU A 116 -32.85 -13.06 -14.76
C LEU A 116 -31.63 -13.13 -15.69
N ASP A 117 -31.56 -12.33 -16.75
CA ASP A 117 -30.44 -12.29 -17.70
C ASP A 117 -29.55 -11.06 -17.52
N GLN A 118 -29.83 -10.21 -16.53
CA GLN A 118 -29.05 -9.02 -16.25
C GLN A 118 -28.59 -8.97 -14.79
N ASP A 119 -27.32 -8.67 -14.59
CA ASP A 119 -26.78 -8.38 -13.26
C ASP A 119 -27.46 -7.14 -12.67
N SER A 120 -27.88 -7.24 -11.42
CA SER A 120 -28.50 -6.11 -10.73
C SER A 120 -28.16 -6.11 -9.25
N TYR A 121 -28.07 -4.92 -8.69
CA TYR A 121 -27.86 -4.65 -7.27
C TYR A 121 -28.89 -3.60 -6.85
N ASP A 122 -29.81 -3.96 -5.97
CA ASP A 122 -30.80 -3.00 -5.50
C ASP A 122 -31.11 -3.18 -4.00
N LEU A 123 -31.62 -2.10 -3.41
CA LEU A 123 -31.59 -1.84 -1.98
C LEU A 123 -32.89 -1.18 -1.54
N GLN A 124 -33.50 -1.74 -0.51
CA GLN A 124 -34.68 -1.19 0.14
C GLN A 124 -34.41 -0.83 1.60
N LEU A 125 -34.78 0.39 1.99
CA LEU A 125 -34.76 0.82 3.38
C LEU A 125 -36.10 0.50 4.06
N ILE A 126 -36.06 -0.40 5.03
CA ILE A 126 -37.23 -0.83 5.79
C ILE A 126 -37.17 -0.24 7.20
N ARG A 127 -38.26 0.37 7.64
CA ARG A 127 -38.43 0.82 9.03
C ARG A 127 -39.40 -0.09 9.75
N LYS A 128 -38.99 -0.65 10.90
CA LYS A 128 -39.87 -1.37 11.81
C LYS A 128 -39.83 -0.70 13.19
N ARG A 129 -40.92 -0.02 13.55
CA ARG A 129 -40.98 0.88 14.72
C ARG A 129 -39.87 1.95 14.64
N LYS A 130 -38.93 1.97 15.60
CA LYS A 130 -37.80 2.90 15.63
C LYS A 130 -36.52 2.34 14.99
N GLN A 131 -36.60 1.15 14.41
CA GLN A 131 -35.43 0.44 13.89
C GLN A 131 -35.41 0.45 12.36
N LEU A 132 -34.21 0.55 11.81
CA LEU A 132 -33.96 0.61 10.37
C LEU A 132 -33.24 -0.66 9.91
N PHE A 133 -33.57 -1.10 8.71
CA PHE A 133 -33.00 -2.29 8.10
C PHE A 133 -32.73 -2.05 6.62
N TRP A 134 -31.56 -2.46 6.16
CA TRP A 134 -31.23 -2.58 4.75
C TRP A 134 -31.66 -3.93 4.25
N PHE A 135 -32.50 -3.92 3.22
CA PHE A 135 -32.84 -5.10 2.48
C PHE A 135 -32.15 -5.06 1.12
N LYS A 136 -31.10 -5.87 0.98
CA LYS A 136 -30.20 -5.91 -0.17
C LYS A 136 -30.53 -7.11 -1.03
N HIS A 137 -30.62 -6.89 -2.33
CA HIS A 137 -30.73 -7.96 -3.30
C HIS A 137 -29.74 -7.78 -4.42
N ARG A 138 -29.14 -8.90 -4.86
CA ARG A 138 -28.29 -8.94 -6.06
C ARG A 138 -28.63 -10.15 -6.91
N LEU A 139 -28.63 -9.95 -8.22
CA LEU A 139 -28.70 -11.02 -9.21
C LEU A 139 -27.40 -11.06 -9.99
N LEU A 140 -26.84 -12.26 -10.15
CA LEU A 140 -25.59 -12.50 -10.86
C LEU A 140 -25.84 -13.53 -11.96
N SER A 141 -25.73 -13.10 -13.21
CA SER A 141 -26.02 -13.86 -14.42
C SER A 141 -25.04 -15.01 -14.64
N GLU A 142 -23.74 -14.78 -14.37
CA GLU A 142 -22.70 -15.81 -14.43
C GLU A 142 -22.94 -16.95 -13.44
N GLU A 143 -23.34 -16.61 -12.20
CA GLU A 143 -23.64 -17.59 -11.15
C GLU A 143 -25.04 -18.21 -11.30
N LYS A 144 -25.88 -17.64 -12.16
CA LYS A 144 -27.30 -18.00 -12.33
C LYS A 144 -28.05 -18.02 -10.99
N ALA A 145 -27.79 -17.05 -10.12
CA ALA A 145 -28.31 -17.00 -8.77
C ALA A 145 -28.74 -15.59 -8.34
N ALA A 146 -29.77 -15.54 -7.50
CA ALA A 146 -30.21 -14.34 -6.80
C ALA A 146 -29.98 -14.48 -5.30
N TYR A 147 -29.52 -13.40 -4.68
CA TYR A 147 -29.16 -13.33 -3.27
C TYR A 147 -29.98 -12.26 -2.56
N TRP A 148 -30.41 -12.56 -1.35
CA TRP A 148 -31.17 -11.65 -0.50
C TRP A 148 -30.60 -11.61 0.90
N LEU A 149 -30.40 -10.40 1.41
CA LEU A 149 -29.80 -10.14 2.71
C LEU A 149 -30.53 -9.00 3.42
N CYS A 150 -30.85 -9.21 4.70
CA CYS A 150 -31.36 -8.16 5.56
C CYS A 150 -30.32 -7.81 6.64
N GLN A 151 -29.92 -6.54 6.69
CA GLN A 151 -29.02 -6.02 7.71
C GLN A 151 -29.73 -4.99 8.58
N TYR A 152 -29.54 -5.08 9.88
CA TYR A 152 -29.95 -4.07 10.85
C TYR A 152 -28.98 -2.88 10.81
N VAL A 153 -29.52 -1.66 10.76
CA VAL A 153 -28.71 -0.43 10.77
C VAL A 153 -28.34 -0.07 12.20
N GLY A 154 -27.14 -0.49 12.62
CA GLY A 154 -26.64 -0.29 13.98
C GLY A 154 -25.86 -1.50 14.52
N PRO A 155 -25.63 -1.58 15.85
CA PRO A 155 -24.77 -2.59 16.47
C PRO A 155 -25.20 -4.04 16.24
N GLN A 156 -24.22 -4.95 16.15
CA GLN A 156 -24.46 -6.40 15.97
C GLN A 156 -25.31 -7.00 17.08
N LYS A 157 -25.09 -6.59 18.33
CA LYS A 157 -25.85 -7.08 19.49
C LYS A 157 -27.36 -6.87 19.31
N GLU A 158 -27.76 -5.78 18.66
CA GLU A 158 -29.16 -5.48 18.36
C GLU A 158 -29.64 -6.24 17.13
N ALA A 159 -28.79 -6.35 16.09
CA ALA A 159 -29.06 -7.13 14.90
C ALA A 159 -29.43 -8.59 15.22
N LEU A 160 -28.71 -9.24 16.14
CA LEU A 160 -28.97 -10.63 16.57
C LEU A 160 -30.34 -10.83 17.24
N THR A 161 -31.01 -9.75 17.64
CA THR A 161 -32.39 -9.83 18.18
C THR A 161 -33.46 -9.87 17.10
N TYR A 162 -33.07 -9.81 15.82
CA TYR A 162 -33.95 -9.85 14.68
C TYR A 162 -33.59 -11.01 13.73
N CYS A 163 -34.61 -11.58 13.13
CA CYS A 163 -34.48 -12.43 11.96
C CYS A 163 -35.36 -11.87 10.83
N TYR A 164 -35.01 -12.20 9.60
CA TYR A 164 -35.83 -11.93 8.44
C TYR A 164 -36.26 -13.26 7.83
N GLU A 165 -37.55 -13.35 7.50
CA GLU A 165 -38.13 -14.46 6.74
C GLU A 165 -38.38 -13.96 5.32
N LEU A 166 -37.75 -14.61 4.35
CA LEU A 166 -38.00 -14.45 2.93
C LEU A 166 -38.93 -15.55 2.47
N VAL A 167 -40.02 -15.18 1.80
CA VAL A 167 -40.95 -16.14 1.21
C VAL A 167 -41.12 -15.84 -0.27
N VAL A 168 -40.83 -16.81 -1.14
CA VAL A 168 -41.18 -16.76 -2.56
C VAL A 168 -42.41 -17.64 -2.77
N SER A 169 -43.46 -17.11 -3.41
CA SER A 169 -44.72 -17.83 -3.59
C SER A 169 -45.29 -17.62 -4.98
N SER A 170 -45.86 -18.66 -5.56
CA SER A 170 -46.64 -18.60 -6.82
C SER A 170 -48.00 -19.26 -6.64
N ASN A 171 -49.08 -18.55 -6.99
CA ASN A 171 -50.45 -19.09 -7.13
C ASN A 171 -50.97 -19.89 -5.92
N GLU A 172 -50.70 -19.42 -4.70
CA GLU A 172 -51.12 -19.99 -3.39
C GLU A 172 -50.68 -21.42 -3.03
N VAL A 173 -50.18 -22.23 -3.97
CA VAL A 173 -49.81 -23.64 -3.74
C VAL A 173 -48.30 -23.83 -3.51
N ARG A 174 -47.46 -23.21 -4.35
CA ARG A 174 -46.00 -23.39 -4.26
C ARG A 174 -45.39 -22.28 -3.42
N LYS A 175 -44.69 -22.65 -2.36
CA LYS A 175 -44.07 -21.72 -1.41
C LYS A 175 -42.65 -22.17 -1.04
N PHE A 176 -41.70 -21.26 -1.14
CA PHE A 176 -40.37 -21.38 -0.57
C PHE A 176 -40.24 -20.36 0.54
N ALA A 177 -39.80 -20.77 1.73
CA ALA A 177 -39.64 -19.86 2.86
C ALA A 177 -38.35 -20.18 3.62
N VAL A 178 -37.51 -19.16 3.84
CA VAL A 178 -36.27 -19.27 4.60
C VAL A 178 -36.25 -18.16 5.65
N THR A 179 -35.83 -18.50 6.87
CA THR A 179 -35.62 -17.52 7.94
C THR A 179 -34.16 -17.47 8.32
N GLU A 180 -33.57 -16.28 8.27
CA GLU A 180 -32.17 -16.03 8.59
C GLU A 180 -32.04 -14.94 9.66
N LEU A 181 -30.94 -14.94 10.42
CA LEU A 181 -30.67 -13.83 11.35
C LEU A 181 -30.29 -12.56 10.60
N CYS A 182 -30.64 -11.41 11.15
CA CYS A 182 -30.14 -10.13 10.66
C CYS A 182 -28.66 -9.95 11.05
N TYR A 183 -27.88 -9.40 10.13
CA TYR A 183 -26.50 -8.95 10.39
C TYR A 183 -26.48 -7.45 10.69
N THR A 184 -25.44 -6.94 11.36
CA THR A 184 -25.20 -5.48 11.37
C THR A 184 -24.85 -5.00 9.96
N ASP A 185 -25.24 -3.77 9.64
CA ASP A 185 -24.80 -3.05 8.44
C ASP A 185 -23.31 -2.67 8.47
N ALA A 186 -22.63 -2.81 9.61
CA ALA A 186 -21.18 -2.66 9.69
C ALA A 186 -20.41 -3.83 9.05
N LEU A 187 -21.10 -4.93 8.69
CA LEU A 187 -20.51 -6.02 7.94
C LEU A 187 -20.70 -5.83 6.43
N ASP A 188 -19.64 -6.04 5.66
CA ASP A 188 -19.69 -6.08 4.20
C ASP A 188 -20.65 -7.16 3.71
N ALA A 189 -21.64 -6.76 2.91
CA ALA A 189 -22.62 -7.67 2.33
C ALA A 189 -21.98 -8.71 1.39
N ASN A 190 -20.93 -8.35 0.64
CA ASN A 190 -20.25 -9.26 -0.28
C ASN A 190 -19.64 -10.45 0.45
N LYS A 191 -19.04 -10.22 1.61
CA LYS A 191 -18.46 -11.31 2.42
C LYS A 191 -19.52 -12.19 3.06
N ILE A 192 -20.69 -11.64 3.39
CA ILE A 192 -21.83 -12.45 3.84
C ILE A 192 -22.35 -13.33 2.71
N TYR A 193 -22.39 -12.82 1.47
CA TYR A 193 -22.77 -13.59 0.30
C TYR A 193 -21.76 -14.71 0.00
N GLU A 194 -20.47 -14.41 -0.04
CA GLU A 194 -19.38 -15.37 -0.28
C GLU A 194 -19.36 -16.49 0.77
N ALA A 195 -19.69 -16.16 2.03
CA ALA A 195 -19.80 -17.15 3.10
C ALA A 195 -21.06 -18.04 2.98
N GLY A 196 -21.95 -17.79 2.01
CA GLY A 196 -23.22 -18.50 1.85
C GLY A 196 -24.18 -18.29 3.02
N ARG A 197 -24.12 -17.12 3.67
CA ARG A 197 -24.82 -16.81 4.92
C ARG A 197 -26.01 -15.87 4.74
N CYS A 198 -26.71 -16.05 3.62
CA CYS A 198 -27.86 -15.27 3.20
C CYS A 198 -28.85 -16.19 2.48
N VAL A 199 -30.01 -15.67 2.11
CA VAL A 199 -30.94 -16.44 1.29
C VAL A 199 -30.46 -16.39 -0.16
N VAL A 200 -30.24 -17.55 -0.76
CA VAL A 200 -29.85 -17.71 -2.17
C VAL A 200 -30.82 -18.62 -2.89
N MET A 201 -31.19 -18.27 -4.12
CA MET A 201 -31.95 -19.14 -5.03
C MET A 201 -31.37 -19.08 -6.42
N THR A 202 -31.30 -20.23 -7.08
CA THR A 202 -30.90 -20.32 -8.50
C THR A 202 -32.00 -19.79 -9.42
N PHE A 203 -31.63 -19.34 -10.61
CA PHE A 203 -32.60 -18.86 -11.60
C PHE A 203 -33.62 -19.91 -12.00
N ASP A 204 -33.22 -21.19 -12.08
CA ASP A 204 -34.14 -22.27 -12.40
C ASP A 204 -35.17 -22.49 -11.29
N GLN A 205 -34.76 -22.33 -10.02
CA GLN A 205 -35.71 -22.31 -8.91
C GLN A 205 -36.65 -21.12 -9.03
N ILE A 206 -36.15 -19.91 -9.31
CA ILE A 206 -36.98 -18.69 -9.40
C ILE A 206 -37.99 -18.78 -10.55
N LYS A 207 -37.58 -19.25 -11.74
CA LYS A 207 -38.48 -19.45 -12.90
C LYS A 207 -39.69 -20.30 -12.55
N SER A 208 -39.51 -21.28 -11.66
CA SER A 208 -40.60 -22.15 -11.22
C SER A 208 -41.65 -21.49 -10.31
N PHE A 209 -41.42 -20.23 -9.91
CA PHE A 209 -42.34 -19.37 -9.16
C PHE A 209 -42.84 -18.15 -9.96
N MET A 210 -42.40 -17.98 -11.21
CA MET A 210 -42.86 -16.86 -12.03
C MET A 210 -44.32 -17.02 -12.44
N ASN A 211 -45.08 -15.93 -12.42
CA ASN A 211 -46.43 -15.90 -12.98
C ASN A 211 -46.40 -15.82 -14.52
N GLY A 212 -47.56 -15.85 -15.17
CA GLY A 212 -47.66 -15.79 -16.65
C GLY A 212 -47.09 -14.51 -17.29
N GLU A 213 -46.76 -13.49 -16.49
CA GLU A 213 -46.12 -12.23 -16.92
C GLU A 213 -44.60 -12.21 -16.61
N GLY A 214 -44.02 -13.31 -16.14
CA GLY A 214 -42.59 -13.38 -15.78
C GLY A 214 -42.22 -12.69 -14.45
N LYS A 215 -43.21 -12.33 -13.62
CA LYS A 215 -42.99 -11.67 -12.32
C LYS A 215 -42.99 -12.67 -11.17
N VAL A 216 -42.31 -12.33 -10.08
CA VAL A 216 -42.26 -13.15 -8.86
C VAL A 216 -42.61 -12.35 -7.62
N THR A 217 -43.53 -12.89 -6.81
CA THR A 217 -43.93 -12.23 -5.56
C THR A 217 -43.03 -12.69 -4.43
N VAL A 218 -42.33 -11.75 -3.80
CA VAL A 218 -41.43 -12.03 -2.68
C VAL A 218 -41.91 -11.32 -1.41
N TYR A 219 -42.20 -12.08 -0.37
CA TYR A 219 -42.63 -11.54 0.91
C TYR A 219 -41.43 -11.47 1.85
N PHE A 220 -41.29 -10.34 2.54
CA PHE A 220 -40.24 -10.13 3.51
C PHE A 220 -40.85 -9.81 4.86
N ARG A 221 -40.44 -10.56 5.88
CA ARG A 221 -40.95 -10.39 7.25
C ARG A 221 -39.81 -10.34 8.22
N ILE A 222 -39.59 -9.16 8.79
CA ILE A 222 -38.67 -9.01 9.92
C ILE A 222 -39.42 -9.46 11.18
N LYS A 223 -38.87 -10.39 11.95
CA LYS A 223 -39.41 -10.89 13.22
C LYS A 223 -38.40 -10.59 14.33
N LYS A 224 -38.88 -10.26 15.54
CA LYS A 224 -38.00 -10.14 16.70
C LYS A 224 -37.75 -11.55 17.23
N ASN A 225 -36.49 -12.00 17.19
CA ASN A 225 -36.09 -13.30 17.65
C ASN A 225 -35.56 -13.21 19.08
N VAL A 226 -36.41 -13.47 20.07
CA VAL A 226 -36.07 -13.33 21.49
C VAL A 226 -35.24 -14.52 22.01
N LYS A 227 -35.09 -15.60 21.23
CA LYS A 227 -34.44 -16.85 21.67
C LYS A 227 -33.04 -17.11 21.08
N ALA A 228 -32.54 -16.31 20.16
CA ALA A 228 -31.22 -16.53 19.54
C ALA A 228 -30.08 -15.93 20.38
N LYS A 229 -29.55 -16.69 21.35
CA LYS A 229 -28.16 -16.53 21.82
C LYS A 229 -27.30 -17.54 21.07
N ASN A 230 -26.92 -17.24 19.82
CA ASN A 230 -26.24 -18.20 18.94
C ASN A 230 -24.74 -17.89 18.83
N ILE A 231 -23.93 -18.60 19.62
CA ILE A 231 -22.45 -18.46 19.68
C ILE A 231 -21.82 -18.58 18.28
N LYS A 232 -22.41 -19.39 17.40
CA LYS A 232 -21.93 -19.59 16.03
C LYS A 232 -21.94 -18.28 15.21
N TYR A 233 -22.95 -17.43 15.40
CA TYR A 233 -23.04 -16.16 14.67
C TYR A 233 -22.06 -15.12 15.22
N GLU A 234 -21.80 -15.10 16.52
CA GLU A 234 -20.78 -14.22 17.11
C GLU A 234 -19.38 -14.56 16.57
N GLN A 235 -19.06 -15.86 16.45
CA GLN A 235 -17.80 -16.33 15.85
C GLN A 235 -17.69 -15.97 14.37
N ILE A 236 -18.72 -16.25 13.57
CA ILE A 236 -18.74 -15.91 12.13
C ILE A 236 -18.63 -14.40 11.93
N ASN A 237 -19.34 -13.61 12.72
CA ASN A 237 -19.23 -12.15 12.63
C ASN A 237 -17.83 -11.69 13.01
N ALA A 238 -17.18 -12.30 14.02
CA ALA A 238 -15.80 -12.00 14.34
C ALA A 238 -14.84 -12.35 13.19
N GLU A 239 -15.07 -13.46 12.47
CA GLU A 239 -14.34 -13.83 11.26
C GLU A 239 -14.58 -12.81 10.14
N ILE A 240 -15.83 -12.43 9.87
CA ILE A 240 -16.17 -11.44 8.84
C ILE A 240 -15.66 -10.05 9.24
N PHE A 241 -15.69 -9.64 10.51
CA PHE A 241 -15.12 -8.38 11.00
C PHE A 241 -13.59 -8.36 10.82
N THR A 242 -12.91 -9.44 11.21
CA THR A 242 -11.47 -9.60 10.95
C THR A 242 -11.18 -9.53 9.46
N SER A 243 -12.03 -10.16 8.65
CA SER A 243 -11.92 -10.08 7.21
C SER A 243 -12.22 -8.67 6.67
N ASN A 244 -13.18 -7.91 7.20
CA ASN A 244 -13.49 -6.52 6.79
C ASN A 244 -12.34 -5.57 7.09
N MET A 245 -11.51 -5.92 8.08
CA MET A 245 -10.24 -5.25 8.32
C MET A 245 -9.14 -5.67 7.32
N THR A 246 -9.33 -6.77 6.59
CA THR A 246 -8.49 -7.23 5.47
C THR A 246 -9.24 -7.10 4.15
N GLU A 247 -9.18 -5.94 3.49
CA GLU A 247 -9.58 -5.82 2.07
C GLU A 247 -8.98 -6.99 1.28
N THR A 248 -9.81 -7.76 0.56
CA THR A 248 -9.31 -8.75 -0.39
C THR A 248 -8.75 -7.98 -1.58
N ILE A 249 -7.46 -7.67 -1.53
CA ILE A 249 -6.79 -6.92 -2.59
C ILE A 249 -6.65 -7.86 -3.79
N THR A 250 -7.24 -7.47 -4.92
CA THR A 250 -7.14 -8.20 -6.19
C THR A 250 -6.41 -7.36 -7.23
N ILE A 251 -5.70 -8.01 -8.15
CA ILE A 251 -5.09 -7.36 -9.32
C ILE A 251 -5.88 -7.81 -10.55
N LYS A 252 -6.63 -6.89 -11.17
CA LYS A 252 -7.44 -7.20 -12.35
C LYS A 252 -6.57 -7.64 -13.52
N ASN A 253 -7.08 -8.56 -14.34
CA ASN A 253 -6.42 -9.10 -15.53
C ASN A 253 -4.99 -9.61 -15.26
N PHE A 254 -4.73 -10.18 -14.08
CA PHE A 254 -3.38 -10.56 -13.65
C PHE A 254 -2.64 -11.50 -14.63
N SER A 255 -3.36 -12.46 -15.22
CA SER A 255 -2.77 -13.40 -16.18
C SER A 255 -2.14 -12.72 -17.39
N SER A 256 -2.67 -11.56 -17.82
CA SER A 256 -2.13 -10.77 -18.94
C SER A 256 -0.84 -10.03 -18.59
N LEU A 257 -0.52 -9.86 -17.31
CA LEU A 257 0.68 -9.14 -16.86
C LEU A 257 1.93 -10.01 -17.01
N LEU A 258 1.79 -11.33 -16.86
CA LEU A 258 2.93 -12.24 -16.87
C LEU A 258 3.26 -12.69 -18.30
N SER A 259 4.49 -12.42 -18.74
CA SER A 259 5.05 -13.01 -19.95
C SER A 259 5.54 -14.44 -19.66
N LEU A 260 4.62 -15.40 -19.63
CA LEU A 260 4.94 -16.82 -19.39
C LEU A 260 5.33 -17.53 -20.68
N PRO A 261 6.33 -18.44 -20.66
CA PRO A 261 6.63 -19.30 -21.80
C PRO A 261 5.45 -20.24 -22.09
N PRO A 262 5.26 -20.70 -23.34
CA PRO A 262 4.13 -21.57 -23.72
C PRO A 262 4.00 -22.86 -22.89
N SER A 263 5.11 -23.33 -22.32
CA SER A 263 5.18 -24.52 -21.47
C SER A 263 4.63 -24.32 -20.05
N LYS A 264 4.27 -23.10 -19.65
CA LYS A 264 3.82 -22.76 -18.30
C LYS A 264 2.43 -22.12 -18.33
N LYS A 265 1.53 -22.58 -17.47
CA LYS A 265 0.18 -22.02 -17.30
C LYS A 265 -0.07 -21.61 -15.86
N LEU A 266 -0.72 -20.47 -15.69
CA LEU A 266 -1.18 -19.98 -14.39
C LEU A 266 -2.23 -20.93 -13.81
N LYS A 267 -1.99 -21.44 -12.59
CA LYS A 267 -2.94 -22.27 -11.85
C LYS A 267 -3.61 -21.50 -10.72
N GLU A 268 -2.83 -20.78 -9.91
CA GLU A 268 -3.33 -20.07 -8.74
C GLU A 268 -2.51 -18.79 -8.51
N CYS A 269 -3.16 -17.76 -7.98
CA CYS A 269 -2.52 -16.51 -7.57
C CYS A 269 -3.02 -16.14 -6.17
N LYS A 270 -2.11 -16.00 -5.21
CA LYS A 270 -2.40 -15.55 -3.83
C LYS A 270 -1.80 -14.18 -3.62
N ILE A 271 -2.64 -13.23 -3.20
CA ILE A 271 -2.25 -11.84 -2.99
C ILE A 271 -2.43 -11.49 -1.53
N ALA A 272 -1.43 -10.85 -0.94
CA ALA A 272 -1.46 -10.31 0.42
C ALA A 272 -0.70 -8.99 0.47
N ARG A 273 -0.87 -8.19 1.54
CA ARG A 273 0.00 -7.03 1.75
C ARG A 273 1.43 -7.50 2.04
N LEU A 274 2.42 -6.87 1.40
CA LEU A 274 3.84 -7.19 1.62
C LEU A 274 4.38 -6.57 2.90
N THR A 275 3.85 -5.39 3.24
CA THR A 275 4.25 -4.59 4.40
C THR A 275 3.03 -4.25 5.25
N ALA A 276 3.24 -3.91 6.51
CA ALA A 276 2.15 -3.41 7.34
C ALA A 276 1.62 -2.08 6.76
N PRO A 277 0.33 -1.73 6.97
CA PRO A 277 -0.16 -0.41 6.63
C PRO A 277 0.72 0.67 7.28
N GLY A 278 1.24 1.62 6.48
CA GLY A 278 2.07 2.74 6.98
C GLY A 278 3.58 2.60 6.77
N GLU A 279 4.10 1.44 6.35
CA GLU A 279 5.55 1.24 6.15
C GLU A 279 6.07 1.69 4.77
N ASN A 280 5.19 1.99 3.80
CA ASN A 280 5.53 2.50 2.48
C ASN A 280 4.60 3.66 2.11
N TYR A 281 5.15 4.87 1.95
CA TYR A 281 4.35 6.09 1.78
C TYR A 281 3.97 6.37 0.32
N GLY A 282 4.78 5.90 -0.65
CA GLY A 282 4.61 6.22 -2.07
C GLY A 282 3.84 5.18 -2.91
N SER A 283 3.51 4.00 -2.38
CA SER A 283 2.88 2.92 -3.16
C SER A 283 2.19 1.87 -2.28
N LEU A 284 1.18 1.19 -2.85
CA LEU A 284 0.62 -0.04 -2.29
C LEU A 284 1.52 -1.22 -2.68
N MET A 285 2.13 -1.87 -1.68
CA MET A 285 3.04 -3.01 -1.86
C MET A 285 2.34 -4.33 -1.52
N LEU A 286 2.23 -5.22 -2.50
CA LEU A 286 1.59 -6.52 -2.37
C LEU A 286 2.58 -7.65 -2.59
N LYS A 287 2.50 -8.68 -1.74
CA LYS A 287 3.10 -9.98 -1.98
C LYS A 287 2.18 -10.76 -2.91
N VAL A 288 2.74 -11.32 -3.98
CA VAL A 288 1.99 -12.12 -4.96
C VAL A 288 2.68 -13.46 -5.17
N ASP A 289 2.07 -14.53 -4.68
CA ASP A 289 2.56 -15.90 -4.88
C ASP A 289 1.79 -16.54 -6.04
N VAL A 290 2.50 -16.85 -7.13
CA VAL A 290 1.92 -17.35 -8.38
C VAL A 290 2.29 -18.81 -8.58
N THR A 291 1.32 -19.71 -8.51
CA THR A 291 1.54 -21.13 -8.80
C THR A 291 1.34 -21.39 -10.29
N LEU A 292 2.38 -21.90 -10.95
CA LEU A 292 2.38 -22.29 -12.34
C LEU A 292 2.39 -23.82 -12.47
N THR A 293 1.78 -24.30 -13.55
CA THR A 293 1.85 -25.70 -13.98
C THR A 293 2.66 -25.81 -15.25
N THR A 294 3.50 -26.84 -15.33
CA THR A 294 4.26 -27.15 -16.54
C THR A 294 3.53 -28.16 -17.39
N THR A 295 3.74 -28.14 -18.70
CA THR A 295 3.24 -29.18 -19.61
C THR A 295 3.74 -30.59 -19.28
N SER A 296 4.83 -30.71 -18.52
CA SER A 296 5.36 -31.98 -17.99
C SER A 296 4.71 -32.47 -16.70
N GLY A 297 3.68 -31.78 -16.19
CA GLY A 297 2.96 -32.15 -14.95
C GLY A 297 3.60 -31.66 -13.65
N GLY A 298 4.68 -30.89 -13.73
CA GLY A 298 5.30 -30.24 -12.57
C GLY A 298 4.57 -28.95 -12.15
N SER A 299 4.87 -28.47 -10.95
CA SER A 299 4.41 -27.16 -10.47
C SER A 299 5.58 -26.36 -9.93
N GLU A 300 5.60 -25.07 -10.24
CA GLU A 300 6.56 -24.11 -9.69
C GLU A 300 5.81 -22.91 -9.14
N THR A 301 6.39 -22.23 -8.14
CA THR A 301 5.83 -21.02 -7.57
C THR A 301 6.75 -19.86 -7.83
N LEU A 302 6.23 -18.78 -8.42
CA LEU A 302 6.91 -17.50 -8.49
C LEU A 302 6.50 -16.67 -7.28
N HIS A 303 7.49 -16.06 -6.63
CA HIS A 303 7.27 -15.15 -5.52
C HIS A 303 7.54 -13.73 -6.00
N LEU A 304 6.49 -12.94 -6.14
CA LEU A 304 6.54 -11.63 -6.74
C LEU A 304 6.13 -10.55 -5.75
N VAL A 305 6.51 -9.32 -6.07
CA VAL A 305 6.02 -8.10 -5.46
C VAL A 305 5.25 -7.33 -6.52
N ALA A 306 4.02 -6.94 -6.21
CA ALA A 306 3.27 -5.97 -7.00
C ALA A 306 3.33 -4.61 -6.31
N LYS A 307 3.97 -3.64 -6.97
CA LYS A 307 3.90 -2.22 -6.63
C LYS A 307 2.72 -1.63 -7.39
N MET A 308 1.82 -0.96 -6.69
CA MET A 308 0.62 -0.30 -7.25
C MET A 308 0.55 1.14 -6.74
N VAL A 309 -0.19 2.00 -7.44
CA VAL A 309 -0.37 3.39 -7.01
C VAL A 309 -1.02 3.47 -5.63
N PRO A 310 -0.66 4.47 -4.81
CA PRO A 310 -1.26 4.62 -3.49
C PRO A 310 -2.75 4.91 -3.62
N PRO A 311 -3.62 4.35 -2.77
CA PRO A 311 -5.06 4.50 -2.90
C PRO A 311 -5.59 5.91 -2.60
N ASN A 312 -4.76 6.78 -1.99
CA ASN A 312 -5.13 8.14 -1.63
C ASN A 312 -4.73 9.12 -2.77
N PRO A 313 -5.68 9.82 -3.41
CA PRO A 313 -5.40 10.81 -4.45
C PRO A 313 -4.48 11.95 -4.00
N ASP A 314 -4.59 12.42 -2.76
CA ASP A 314 -3.73 13.51 -2.26
C ASP A 314 -2.26 13.08 -2.23
N ILE A 315 -2.02 11.82 -1.87
CA ILE A 315 -0.68 11.20 -1.89
C ILE A 315 -0.20 11.03 -3.32
N GLN A 316 -1.08 10.60 -4.23
CA GLN A 316 -0.72 10.51 -5.65
C GLN A 316 -0.28 11.86 -6.22
N GLU A 317 -0.94 12.94 -5.80
CA GLU A 317 -0.60 14.30 -6.23
C GLU A 317 0.71 14.79 -5.62
N ILE A 318 0.99 14.47 -4.35
CA ILE A 318 2.26 14.82 -3.68
C ILE A 318 3.44 14.12 -4.33
N PHE A 319 3.31 12.83 -4.63
CA PHE A 319 4.38 12.02 -5.23
C PHE A 319 4.41 12.08 -6.76
N ASN A 320 3.55 12.89 -7.38
CA ASN A 320 3.40 12.98 -8.84
C ASN A 320 3.32 11.58 -9.49
N THR A 321 2.49 10.70 -8.92
CA THR A 321 2.46 9.26 -9.22
C THR A 321 2.23 8.98 -10.71
N SER A 322 1.52 9.85 -11.42
CA SER A 322 1.32 9.70 -12.87
C SER A 322 2.62 9.71 -13.68
N VAL A 323 3.62 10.46 -13.22
CA VAL A 323 4.95 10.55 -13.84
C VAL A 323 5.89 9.51 -13.22
N THR A 324 6.00 9.50 -11.89
CA THR A 324 7.01 8.69 -11.18
C THR A 324 6.78 7.19 -11.35
N PHE A 325 5.51 6.75 -11.34
CA PHE A 325 5.16 5.35 -11.56
C PHE A 325 5.37 4.91 -13.02
N ARG A 326 5.09 5.79 -13.98
CA ARG A 326 5.38 5.55 -15.40
C ARG A 326 6.88 5.40 -15.61
N ASN A 327 7.69 6.32 -15.09
CA ASN A 327 9.15 6.28 -15.19
C ASN A 327 9.72 4.97 -14.65
N GLU A 328 9.27 4.53 -13.47
CA GLU A 328 9.75 3.27 -12.90
C GLU A 328 9.37 2.05 -13.75
N ILE A 329 8.11 1.99 -14.25
CA ILE A 329 7.71 0.92 -15.18
C ILE A 329 8.61 0.89 -16.40
N GLU A 330 8.84 2.05 -17.02
CA GLU A 330 9.64 2.15 -18.24
C GLU A 330 11.13 1.89 -17.99
N PHE A 331 11.63 2.21 -16.81
CA PHE A 331 12.98 1.83 -16.39
C PHE A 331 13.18 0.31 -16.49
N TYR A 332 12.29 -0.47 -15.86
CA TYR A 332 12.39 -1.93 -15.90
C TYR A 332 12.03 -2.53 -17.26
N ARG A 333 11.04 -1.95 -17.95
CA ARG A 333 10.49 -2.49 -19.21
C ARG A 333 11.35 -2.18 -20.43
N LYS A 334 12.03 -1.03 -20.47
CA LYS A 334 12.78 -0.52 -21.62
C LYS A 334 14.26 -0.30 -21.32
N ILE A 335 14.58 0.47 -20.27
CA ILE A 335 15.96 0.88 -19.98
C ILE A 335 16.82 -0.33 -19.60
N VAL A 336 16.41 -1.12 -18.61
CA VAL A 336 17.20 -2.27 -18.13
C VAL A 336 17.52 -3.26 -19.27
N PRO A 337 16.57 -3.67 -20.14
CA PRO A 337 16.88 -4.45 -21.33
C PRO A 337 17.86 -3.78 -22.30
N ALA A 338 17.73 -2.48 -22.56
CA ALA A 338 18.63 -1.75 -23.46
C ALA A 338 20.08 -1.76 -22.93
N LEU A 339 20.28 -1.50 -21.64
CA LEU A 339 21.60 -1.54 -20.99
C LEU A 339 22.22 -2.94 -21.05
N ARG A 340 21.43 -3.98 -20.74
CA ARG A 340 21.91 -5.38 -20.80
C ARG A 340 22.26 -5.79 -22.23
N ASN A 341 21.44 -5.43 -23.22
CA ASN A 341 21.69 -5.77 -24.62
C ASN A 341 22.93 -5.04 -25.16
N PHE A 342 23.18 -3.81 -24.71
CA PHE A 342 24.42 -3.11 -24.99
C PHE A 342 25.64 -3.83 -24.43
N GLN A 343 25.63 -4.19 -23.14
CA GLN A 343 26.78 -4.84 -22.48
C GLN A 343 27.10 -6.23 -23.03
N LYS A 344 26.11 -6.99 -23.50
CA LYS A 344 26.32 -8.31 -24.13
C LYS A 344 27.29 -8.28 -25.32
N LYS A 345 27.50 -7.12 -25.94
CA LYS A 345 28.47 -6.93 -27.04
C LYS A 345 29.93 -7.02 -26.56
N PHE A 346 30.18 -6.80 -25.27
CA PHE A 346 31.51 -6.75 -24.66
C PHE A 346 31.83 -7.95 -23.77
N GLY A 347 30.84 -8.81 -23.49
CA GLY A 347 31.05 -10.01 -22.68
C GLY A 347 29.74 -10.56 -22.11
N PRO A 348 29.81 -11.71 -21.40
CA PRO A 348 28.64 -12.34 -20.80
C PRO A 348 28.12 -11.61 -19.55
N GLU A 349 28.97 -10.79 -18.91
CA GLU A 349 28.60 -10.00 -17.72
C GLU A 349 27.70 -8.82 -18.10
N VAL A 350 26.57 -8.68 -17.43
CA VAL A 350 25.62 -7.57 -17.60
C VAL A 350 25.12 -7.07 -16.25
N VAL A 351 24.62 -5.83 -16.21
CA VAL A 351 23.99 -5.24 -15.03
C VAL A 351 22.92 -6.16 -14.44
N ASN A 352 23.13 -6.54 -13.18
CA ASN A 352 22.32 -7.53 -12.46
C ASN A 352 21.90 -7.06 -11.05
N PHE A 353 22.15 -5.81 -10.69
CA PHE A 353 21.76 -5.21 -9.40
C PHE A 353 20.34 -4.64 -9.39
N PHE A 354 19.49 -5.05 -10.34
CA PHE A 354 18.06 -4.71 -10.38
C PHE A 354 17.22 -5.94 -10.02
N PRO A 355 16.06 -5.78 -9.36
CA PRO A 355 15.04 -6.82 -9.30
C PRO A 355 14.68 -7.33 -10.70
N LYS A 356 14.33 -8.62 -10.78
CA LYS A 356 13.83 -9.17 -12.04
C LYS A 356 12.43 -8.64 -12.33
N TYR A 357 12.24 -8.10 -13.52
CA TYR A 357 10.95 -7.65 -14.04
C TYR A 357 10.14 -8.83 -14.58
N PHE A 358 8.85 -8.90 -14.21
CA PHE A 358 7.93 -9.95 -14.67
C PHE A 358 6.75 -9.43 -15.50
N GLY A 359 6.45 -8.15 -15.38
CA GLY A 359 5.31 -7.55 -16.07
C GLY A 359 4.92 -6.20 -15.49
N SER A 360 4.18 -5.42 -16.25
CA SER A 360 3.58 -4.18 -15.76
C SER A 360 2.41 -3.76 -16.64
N ARG A 361 1.66 -2.77 -16.14
CA ARG A 361 0.57 -2.11 -16.86
C ARG A 361 0.39 -0.71 -16.29
N LEU A 362 0.07 0.26 -17.16
CA LEU A 362 -0.22 1.64 -16.76
C LEU A 362 -1.71 1.85 -16.43
N ASN A 363 -2.61 1.12 -17.12
CA ASN A 363 -4.07 1.22 -16.95
C ASN A 363 -4.79 0.03 -17.61
N LEU A 364 -6.10 -0.09 -17.41
CA LEU A 364 -6.91 -1.15 -18.04
C LEU A 364 -7.33 -0.87 -19.50
N THR A 365 -7.21 0.36 -19.98
CA THR A 365 -7.73 0.77 -21.30
C THR A 365 -6.70 0.70 -22.42
N GLY A 366 -5.42 0.47 -22.10
CA GLY A 366 -4.30 0.49 -23.04
C GLY A 366 -3.80 1.90 -23.38
N SER A 367 -4.21 2.93 -22.62
CA SER A 367 -3.74 4.30 -22.83
C SER A 367 -2.32 4.53 -22.28
N ASP A 368 -1.80 5.74 -22.46
CA ASP A 368 -0.50 6.17 -21.93
C ASP A 368 -0.58 6.76 -20.50
N HIS A 369 -1.77 6.81 -19.91
CA HIS A 369 -1.99 7.40 -18.58
C HIS A 369 -1.90 6.36 -17.46
N VAL A 370 -1.34 6.75 -16.32
CA VAL A 370 -1.37 5.92 -15.10
C VAL A 370 -2.75 6.04 -14.45
N ASP A 371 -3.39 4.91 -14.15
CA ASP A 371 -4.66 4.85 -13.42
C ASP A 371 -4.52 4.06 -12.10
N PRO A 372 -5.58 3.95 -11.27
CA PRO A 372 -5.57 3.16 -10.03
C PRO A 372 -5.26 1.66 -10.19
N ASP A 373 -5.40 1.10 -11.39
CA ASP A 373 -5.12 -0.29 -11.73
C ASP A 373 -3.70 -0.48 -12.34
N ALA A 374 -2.87 0.57 -12.33
CA ALA A 374 -1.46 0.49 -12.69
C ALA A 374 -0.68 -0.42 -11.74
N VAL A 375 0.21 -1.23 -12.29
CA VAL A 375 0.95 -2.24 -11.54
C VAL A 375 2.32 -2.52 -12.15
N LEU A 376 3.31 -2.71 -11.29
CA LEU A 376 4.65 -3.18 -11.63
C LEU A 376 4.94 -4.47 -10.85
N LEU A 377 5.24 -5.56 -11.56
CA LEU A 377 5.56 -6.87 -11.00
C LEU A 377 7.08 -7.11 -11.03
N LEU A 378 7.67 -7.22 -9.85
CA LEU A 378 9.08 -7.50 -9.64
C LEU A 378 9.28 -8.77 -8.82
N ASP A 379 10.50 -9.30 -8.81
CA ASP A 379 10.90 -10.40 -7.94
C ASP A 379 10.75 -10.06 -6.45
N ASN A 380 10.31 -11.01 -5.64
CA ASN A 380 10.30 -10.86 -4.20
C ASN A 380 11.67 -11.22 -3.60
N LEU A 381 12.53 -10.22 -3.52
CA LEU A 381 13.91 -10.36 -3.05
C LEU A 381 14.04 -10.87 -1.61
N LYS A 382 12.98 -10.79 -0.77
CA LYS A 382 12.98 -11.41 0.57
C LYS A 382 13.16 -12.93 0.50
N ILE A 383 12.64 -13.58 -0.55
CA ILE A 383 12.77 -15.03 -0.73
C ILE A 383 14.21 -15.43 -1.08
N ALA A 384 14.96 -14.52 -1.71
CA ALA A 384 16.38 -14.70 -2.02
C ALA A 384 17.31 -14.18 -0.89
N ASN A 385 16.77 -13.98 0.31
CA ASN A 385 17.48 -13.52 1.51
C ASN A 385 18.13 -12.14 1.39
N TYR A 386 17.61 -11.26 0.52
CA TYR A 386 17.98 -9.85 0.59
C TYR A 386 17.20 -9.17 1.71
N VAL A 387 17.89 -8.34 2.48
CA VAL A 387 17.34 -7.59 3.61
C VAL A 387 17.48 -6.09 3.37
N GLY A 388 16.50 -5.31 3.86
CA GLY A 388 16.60 -3.86 3.89
C GLY A 388 17.58 -3.41 4.96
N LEU A 389 18.24 -2.28 4.71
CA LEU A 389 19.20 -1.69 5.64
C LEU A 389 18.50 -0.77 6.64
N ASP A 390 19.02 -0.69 7.86
CA ASP A 390 18.55 0.30 8.83
C ASP A 390 19.05 1.69 8.42
N ARG A 391 18.12 2.56 8.04
CA ARG A 391 18.39 3.92 7.59
C ARG A 391 19.02 4.80 8.68
N CYS A 392 18.82 4.50 9.96
CA CYS A 392 19.33 5.32 11.07
C CYS A 392 20.70 4.86 11.58
N ALA A 393 21.07 3.59 11.37
CA ALA A 393 22.28 3.00 11.93
C ALA A 393 23.58 3.49 11.28
N GLY A 394 23.50 3.95 10.03
CA GLY A 394 24.66 4.25 9.21
C GLY A 394 25.29 2.99 8.61
N LEU A 395 25.66 3.04 7.34
CA LEU A 395 26.24 1.88 6.65
C LEU A 395 27.73 1.71 6.95
N ASP A 396 28.15 0.45 7.09
CA ASP A 396 29.57 0.10 7.14
C ASP A 396 30.26 0.25 5.78
N ILE A 397 31.60 0.23 5.79
CA ILE A 397 32.42 0.42 4.58
C ILE A 397 32.24 -0.70 3.55
N SER A 398 31.98 -1.94 3.98
CA SER A 398 31.83 -3.08 3.07
C SER A 398 30.56 -2.95 2.23
N VAL A 399 29.44 -2.64 2.86
CA VAL A 399 28.15 -2.38 2.22
C VAL A 399 28.23 -1.11 1.37
N THR A 400 28.88 -0.06 1.89
CA THR A 400 29.08 1.21 1.17
C THR A 400 29.81 1.00 -0.15
N ARG A 401 30.93 0.26 -0.14
CA ARG A 401 31.68 -0.06 -1.37
C ARG A 401 30.89 -0.90 -2.36
N LEU A 402 30.06 -1.83 -1.88
CA LEU A 402 29.20 -2.64 -2.74
C LEU A 402 28.19 -1.77 -3.49
N ILE A 403 27.53 -0.83 -2.80
CA ILE A 403 26.57 0.09 -3.40
C ILE A 403 27.25 1.08 -4.35
N LEU A 404 28.40 1.66 -3.97
CA LEU A 404 29.17 2.57 -4.84
C LEU A 404 29.61 1.88 -6.14
N ARG A 405 29.96 0.58 -6.09
CA ARG A 405 30.28 -0.19 -7.31
C ARG A 405 29.07 -0.35 -8.22
N ASN A 406 27.89 -0.60 -7.65
CA ASN A 406 26.65 -0.70 -8.41
C ASN A 406 26.27 0.65 -9.04
N LEU A 407 26.36 1.75 -8.29
CA LEU A 407 26.17 3.11 -8.81
C LEU A 407 27.16 3.44 -9.94
N ALA A 408 28.45 3.14 -9.74
CA ALA A 408 29.47 3.36 -10.77
C ALA A 408 29.13 2.61 -12.07
N THR A 409 28.60 1.39 -11.95
CA THR A 409 28.16 0.61 -13.11
C THR A 409 26.89 1.18 -13.74
N LEU A 410 25.90 1.57 -12.92
CA LEU A 410 24.66 2.22 -13.35
C LEU A 410 24.94 3.49 -14.16
N HIS A 411 25.97 4.24 -13.78
CA HIS A 411 26.33 5.50 -14.42
C HIS A 411 27.20 5.31 -15.67
N ALA A 412 28.16 4.38 -15.66
CA ALA A 412 29.10 4.18 -16.76
C ALA A 412 28.47 3.49 -17.98
N VAL A 413 27.61 2.49 -17.77
CA VAL A 413 27.04 1.70 -18.87
C VAL A 413 26.17 2.55 -19.80
N PRO A 414 25.26 3.42 -19.32
CA PRO A 414 24.47 4.30 -20.19
C PRO A 414 25.32 5.34 -20.91
N ILE A 415 26.43 5.81 -20.33
CA ILE A 415 27.39 6.68 -21.04
C ILE A 415 27.97 5.93 -22.25
N GLY A 416 28.37 4.67 -22.07
CA GLY A 416 28.86 3.87 -23.19
C GLY A 416 27.80 3.64 -24.26
N LEU A 417 26.55 3.36 -23.86
CA LEU A 417 25.44 3.25 -24.78
C LEU A 417 25.23 4.58 -25.54
N LYS A 418 25.23 5.72 -24.85
CA LYS A 418 25.05 7.05 -25.43
C LYS A 418 26.14 7.41 -26.44
N LEU A 419 27.40 7.14 -26.11
CA LEU A 419 28.53 7.49 -26.97
C LEU A 419 28.62 6.62 -28.23
N GLN A 420 28.22 5.35 -28.14
CA GLN A 420 28.40 4.39 -29.25
C GLN A 420 27.11 4.14 -30.04
N GLN A 421 25.94 4.30 -29.42
CA GLN A 421 24.61 4.10 -29.99
C GLN A 421 23.67 5.23 -29.54
N PRO A 422 23.95 6.49 -29.93
CA PRO A 422 23.18 7.66 -29.49
C PRO A 422 21.68 7.56 -29.83
N GLU A 423 21.31 6.97 -30.98
CA GLU A 423 19.91 6.79 -31.38
C GLU A 423 19.14 5.84 -30.45
N VAL A 424 19.79 4.77 -29.99
CA VAL A 424 19.19 3.83 -29.02
C VAL A 424 19.02 4.52 -27.67
N PHE A 425 20.01 5.31 -27.26
CA PHE A 425 19.91 6.09 -26.02
C PHE A 425 18.77 7.12 -26.11
N ALA A 426 18.66 7.83 -27.23
CA ALA A 426 17.64 8.85 -27.46
C ALA A 426 16.22 8.29 -27.52
N SER A 427 16.02 7.07 -28.03
CA SER A 427 14.69 6.45 -28.19
C SER A 427 14.27 5.54 -27.03
N GLU A 428 15.18 4.73 -26.48
CA GLU A 428 14.85 3.69 -25.49
C GLU A 428 15.24 4.06 -24.05
N VAL A 429 15.96 5.17 -23.85
CA VAL A 429 16.43 5.60 -22.51
C VAL A 429 15.97 7.01 -22.17
N ARG A 430 16.41 8.02 -22.93
CA ARG A 430 16.21 9.44 -22.63
C ARG A 430 14.74 9.86 -22.38
N PRO A 431 13.72 9.34 -23.10
CA PRO A 431 12.33 9.77 -22.93
C PRO A 431 11.73 9.41 -21.56
N PHE A 432 12.32 8.43 -20.87
CA PHE A 432 11.81 7.89 -19.61
C PHE A 432 12.54 8.46 -18.38
N LEU A 433 13.42 9.45 -18.59
CA LEU A 433 14.21 10.13 -17.56
C LEU A 433 13.70 11.55 -17.33
N SER A 434 12.38 11.68 -17.11
CA SER A 434 11.75 12.97 -16.87
C SER A 434 12.07 13.45 -15.45
N PRO A 435 12.48 14.73 -15.27
CA PRO A 435 12.83 15.24 -13.96
C PRO A 435 11.60 15.30 -13.05
N TRP A 436 11.80 14.93 -11.79
CA TRP A 436 10.87 15.25 -10.71
C TRP A 436 11.33 16.54 -10.05
N LEU A 437 10.41 17.49 -9.84
CA LEU A 437 10.67 18.74 -9.14
C LEU A 437 9.81 18.80 -7.86
N PRO A 438 10.39 19.15 -6.71
CA PRO A 438 9.64 19.28 -5.47
C PRO A 438 8.62 20.43 -5.57
N LYS A 439 7.45 20.27 -4.94
CA LYS A 439 6.44 21.35 -4.84
C LYS A 439 6.96 22.46 -3.93
N ARG A 440 6.77 23.72 -4.33
CA ARG A 440 7.25 24.90 -3.59
C ARG A 440 6.74 24.98 -2.14
N GLU A 441 5.48 24.64 -1.90
CA GLU A 441 4.90 24.63 -0.55
C GLU A 441 5.60 23.65 0.41
N MET A 442 6.05 22.51 -0.12
CA MET A 442 6.80 21.52 0.65
C MET A 442 8.18 22.08 1.02
N HIS A 443 8.84 22.72 0.05
CA HIS A 443 10.14 23.36 0.23
C HIS A 443 10.10 24.43 1.32
N ASP A 444 9.11 25.33 1.31
CA ASP A 444 8.98 26.40 2.31
C ASP A 444 8.86 25.86 3.75
N LYS A 445 8.13 24.75 3.95
CA LYS A 445 8.00 24.10 5.26
C LYS A 445 9.32 23.52 5.76
N TYR A 446 10.04 22.80 4.90
CA TYR A 446 11.35 22.26 5.25
C TYR A 446 12.38 23.35 5.48
N ARG A 447 12.35 24.42 4.68
CA ARG A 447 13.21 25.59 4.87
C ARG A 447 13.07 26.18 6.27
N ALA A 448 11.84 26.35 6.75
CA ALA A 448 11.57 26.84 8.11
C ALA A 448 12.08 25.87 9.19
N ALA A 449 11.88 24.56 8.99
CA ALA A 449 12.36 23.53 9.92
C ALA A 449 13.89 23.46 9.98
N ILE A 450 14.56 23.57 8.82
CA ILE A 450 16.02 23.61 8.70
C ILE A 450 16.57 24.87 9.37
N ALA A 451 15.97 26.04 9.15
CA ALA A 451 16.38 27.28 9.81
C ALA A 451 16.33 27.15 11.34
N LYS A 452 15.25 26.58 11.86
CA LYS A 452 15.08 26.32 13.29
C LYS A 452 16.15 25.36 13.81
N MET A 453 16.35 24.24 13.13
CA MET A 453 17.34 23.23 13.53
C MET A 453 18.77 23.78 13.51
N ALA A 454 19.15 24.53 12.47
CA ALA A 454 20.45 25.16 12.36
C ALA A 454 20.70 26.15 13.52
N ALA A 455 19.70 26.94 13.91
CA ALA A 455 19.80 27.88 15.03
C ALA A 455 19.93 27.18 16.40
N GLU A 456 19.40 25.96 16.54
CA GLU A 456 19.48 25.17 17.79
C GLU A 456 20.83 24.45 17.97
N ILE A 457 21.64 24.32 16.91
CA ILE A 457 22.93 23.60 16.94
C ILE A 457 24.07 24.64 17.01
N PRO A 458 24.70 24.86 18.18
CA PRO A 458 25.66 25.94 18.38
C PRO A 458 26.83 25.94 17.39
N GLU A 459 27.31 24.75 17.01
CA GLU A 459 28.46 24.54 16.12
C GLU A 459 28.21 25.12 14.72
N ILE A 460 26.98 25.05 14.22
CA ILE A 460 26.61 25.46 12.86
C ILE A 460 25.68 26.66 12.80
N ALA A 461 25.23 27.20 13.94
CA ALA A 461 24.31 28.34 13.98
C ALA A 461 24.83 29.55 13.19
N HIS A 462 26.15 29.78 13.20
CA HIS A 462 26.80 30.84 12.43
C HIS A 462 26.74 30.65 10.90
N LEU A 463 26.40 29.45 10.42
CA LEU A 463 26.25 29.11 9.01
C LEU A 463 24.80 29.15 8.52
N THR A 464 23.83 29.51 9.37
CA THR A 464 22.38 29.45 9.05
C THR A 464 22.03 30.06 7.69
N GLN A 465 22.58 31.23 7.35
CA GLN A 465 22.28 31.85 6.04
C GLN A 465 22.82 31.01 4.87
N ARG A 466 24.06 30.51 4.96
CA ARG A 466 24.67 29.64 3.93
C ARG A 466 23.89 28.33 3.76
N ILE A 467 23.42 27.75 4.87
CA ILE A 467 22.56 26.56 4.87
C ILE A 467 21.27 26.85 4.08
N LEU A 468 20.60 27.95 4.37
CA LEU A 468 19.34 28.30 3.69
C LEU A 468 19.57 28.63 2.21
N ASP A 469 20.63 29.36 1.88
CA ASP A 469 20.99 29.66 0.49
C ASP A 469 21.31 28.37 -0.30
N GLY A 470 22.01 27.42 0.33
CA GLY A 470 22.28 26.10 -0.25
C GLY A 470 21.01 25.26 -0.43
N PHE A 471 20.08 25.31 0.53
CA PHE A 471 18.79 24.63 0.46
C PHE A 471 17.88 25.21 -0.64
N ASP A 472 17.91 26.53 -0.83
CA ASP A 472 17.08 27.22 -1.83
C ASP A 472 17.52 26.92 -3.28
N ARG A 473 18.79 26.56 -3.50
CA ARG A 473 19.30 26.21 -4.84
C ARG A 473 18.70 24.93 -5.42
N GLU A 474 18.18 24.01 -4.59
CA GLU A 474 17.51 22.79 -5.05
C GLU A 474 16.29 23.08 -5.94
N LEU A 475 15.67 24.26 -5.80
CA LEU A 475 14.55 24.68 -6.64
C LEU A 475 14.94 25.05 -8.07
N ILE A 476 16.23 25.20 -8.35
CA ILE A 476 16.72 25.61 -9.66
C ILE A 476 16.76 24.38 -10.58
N PRO A 477 16.00 24.34 -11.68
CA PRO A 477 16.06 23.25 -12.64
C PRO A 477 17.47 23.15 -13.21
N GLU A 478 18.06 21.96 -13.09
CA GLU A 478 19.42 21.73 -13.52
C GLU A 478 19.51 21.44 -15.03
N VAL A 479 20.65 21.80 -15.62
CA VAL A 479 20.97 21.48 -17.02
C VAL A 479 22.03 20.38 -17.02
N PRO A 480 21.73 19.18 -17.56
CA PRO A 480 22.68 18.07 -17.60
C PRO A 480 23.99 18.45 -18.30
N ARG A 481 25.13 18.08 -17.69
CA ARG A 481 26.46 18.47 -18.19
C ARG A 481 27.20 17.29 -18.83
N GLU A 482 27.61 17.48 -20.08
CA GLU A 482 28.39 16.50 -20.84
C GLU A 482 29.89 16.65 -20.53
N PRO A 483 30.68 15.55 -20.52
CA PRO A 483 30.31 14.21 -20.97
C PRO A 483 29.70 13.31 -19.86
N PHE A 484 29.61 13.79 -18.62
CA PHE A 484 29.23 12.98 -17.45
C PHE A 484 27.73 12.68 -17.36
N ALA A 485 26.86 13.47 -18.00
CA ALA A 485 25.42 13.27 -17.95
C ALA A 485 25.02 11.82 -18.31
N THR A 486 24.29 11.18 -17.41
CA THR A 486 23.93 9.76 -17.49
C THR A 486 22.59 9.52 -16.79
N ILE A 487 22.20 8.26 -16.64
CA ILE A 487 21.07 7.87 -15.78
C ILE A 487 21.51 8.05 -14.33
N ALA A 488 20.87 8.98 -13.62
CA ALA A 488 20.99 9.10 -12.16
C ALA A 488 19.74 8.49 -11.51
N HIS A 489 19.93 7.74 -10.44
CA HIS A 489 18.86 7.17 -9.62
C HIS A 489 18.06 8.26 -8.90
N ASN A 490 18.73 9.32 -8.43
CA ASN A 490 18.23 10.44 -7.63
C ASN A 490 17.57 10.09 -6.29
N ASP A 491 17.53 8.82 -5.91
CA ASP A 491 16.93 8.35 -4.65
C ASP A 491 17.64 7.06 -4.18
N CYS A 492 18.96 7.01 -4.34
CA CYS A 492 19.78 5.88 -3.88
C CYS A 492 20.24 6.11 -2.44
N TRP A 493 19.54 5.50 -1.49
CA TRP A 493 19.84 5.55 -0.06
C TRP A 493 19.63 4.17 0.60
N ALA A 494 19.92 4.06 1.89
CA ALA A 494 19.86 2.80 2.65
C ALA A 494 18.53 2.05 2.48
N SER A 495 17.38 2.75 2.52
CA SER A 495 16.07 2.08 2.40
C SER A 495 15.76 1.54 0.99
N ASN A 496 16.42 2.10 -0.04
CA ASN A 496 16.30 1.67 -1.44
C ASN A 496 17.42 0.72 -1.86
N SER A 497 18.20 0.22 -0.88
CA SER A 497 19.29 -0.73 -1.08
C SER A 497 19.00 -2.02 -0.30
N LEU A 498 18.82 -3.13 -1.02
CA LEU A 498 18.57 -4.45 -0.44
C LEU A 498 19.84 -5.28 -0.54
N VAL A 499 20.38 -5.73 0.60
CA VAL A 499 21.69 -6.40 0.66
C VAL A 499 21.51 -7.87 1.05
N LYS A 500 22.30 -8.74 0.42
CA LYS A 500 22.41 -10.14 0.78
C LYS A 500 23.70 -10.35 1.56
N PHE A 501 23.58 -11.02 2.70
CA PHE A 501 24.72 -11.37 3.54
C PHE A 501 24.96 -12.89 3.51
N GLU A 502 26.22 -13.28 3.41
CA GLU A 502 26.67 -14.67 3.54
C GLU A 502 27.77 -14.71 4.60
N SER A 503 27.60 -15.52 5.64
CA SER A 503 28.54 -15.61 6.77
C SER A 503 28.89 -14.26 7.44
N GLY A 504 27.96 -13.30 7.41
CA GLY A 504 28.15 -11.96 7.97
C GLY A 504 28.76 -10.94 7.01
N GLU A 505 29.17 -11.34 5.80
CA GLU A 505 29.72 -10.44 4.79
C GLU A 505 28.68 -10.05 3.74
N ALA A 506 28.68 -8.78 3.32
CA ALA A 506 27.83 -8.29 2.25
C ALA A 506 28.33 -8.79 0.88
N VAL A 507 27.59 -9.70 0.25
CA VAL A 507 28.02 -10.37 -0.99
C VAL A 507 27.31 -9.87 -2.24
N ASP A 508 26.09 -9.32 -2.12
CA ASP A 508 25.33 -8.79 -3.24
C ASP A 508 24.35 -7.69 -2.77
N CYS A 509 24.02 -6.77 -3.67
CA CYS A 509 23.10 -5.67 -3.42
C CYS A 509 22.19 -5.45 -4.62
N LYS A 510 20.90 -5.31 -4.37
CA LYS A 510 19.90 -4.84 -5.34
C LYS A 510 19.48 -3.42 -4.99
N LEU A 511 19.56 -2.55 -5.97
CA LEU A 511 19.01 -1.20 -5.90
C LEU A 511 17.57 -1.24 -6.42
N VAL A 512 16.67 -0.56 -5.72
CA VAL A 512 15.22 -0.55 -6.00
C VAL A 512 14.69 0.88 -6.03
N ASP A 513 13.45 1.04 -6.51
CA ASP A 513 12.72 2.31 -6.52
C ASP A 513 13.29 3.39 -7.48
N TYR A 514 13.17 3.14 -8.78
CA TYR A 514 13.63 4.05 -9.85
C TYR A 514 12.59 5.12 -10.23
N GLN A 515 11.69 5.47 -9.30
CA GLN A 515 10.55 6.35 -9.56
C GLN A 515 10.93 7.80 -9.93
N VAL A 516 12.07 8.29 -9.42
CA VAL A 516 12.61 9.64 -9.71
C VAL A 516 13.90 9.60 -10.53
N CYS A 517 14.21 8.47 -11.18
CA CYS A 517 15.40 8.39 -12.03
C CYS A 517 15.36 9.44 -13.14
N GLY A 518 16.51 10.04 -13.43
CA GLY A 518 16.62 11.20 -14.30
C GLY A 518 17.90 11.20 -15.13
N TYR A 519 18.00 12.17 -16.04
CA TYR A 519 19.20 12.40 -16.83
C TYR A 519 20.01 13.52 -16.20
N GLY A 520 21.20 13.23 -15.66
CA GLY A 520 21.99 14.18 -14.89
C GLY A 520 23.38 13.68 -14.53
N SER A 521 24.10 14.42 -13.69
CA SER A 521 25.46 14.04 -13.27
C SER A 521 25.44 12.81 -12.34
N PRO A 522 26.39 11.86 -12.48
CA PRO A 522 26.55 10.76 -11.55
C PRO A 522 26.95 11.21 -10.14
N ALA A 523 27.51 12.42 -10.01
CA ALA A 523 27.89 13.00 -8.73
C ALA A 523 26.70 13.17 -7.78
N ARG A 524 25.48 13.35 -8.31
CA ARG A 524 24.25 13.49 -7.53
C ARG A 524 24.01 12.29 -6.64
N ASP A 525 23.95 11.11 -7.25
CA ASP A 525 23.75 9.84 -6.54
C ASP A 525 24.87 9.56 -5.55
N VAL A 526 26.12 9.85 -5.91
CA VAL A 526 27.28 9.61 -5.04
C VAL A 526 27.22 10.47 -3.79
N ILE A 527 27.02 11.79 -3.94
CA ILE A 527 26.91 12.71 -2.80
C ILE A 527 25.69 12.34 -1.95
N PHE A 528 24.53 12.16 -2.59
CA PHE A 528 23.30 11.83 -1.90
C PHE A 528 23.43 10.55 -1.08
N PHE A 529 23.91 9.46 -1.69
CA PHE A 529 24.07 8.18 -1.01
C PHE A 529 25.03 8.29 0.17
N LEU A 530 26.21 8.89 -0.03
CA LEU A 530 27.23 9.00 0.99
C LEU A 530 26.73 9.79 2.21
N PHE A 531 26.15 10.98 1.99
CA PHE A 531 25.77 11.85 3.10
C PHE A 531 24.41 11.49 3.74
N SER A 532 23.51 10.81 3.02
CA SER A 532 22.24 10.33 3.60
C SER A 532 22.36 9.01 4.36
N SER A 533 23.27 8.12 3.96
CA SER A 533 23.23 6.71 4.38
C SER A 533 24.48 6.21 5.10
N VAL A 534 25.67 6.75 4.81
CA VAL A 534 26.92 6.26 5.43
C VAL A 534 27.09 6.85 6.82
N GLY A 535 27.56 6.05 7.79
CA GLY A 535 27.88 6.52 9.14
C GLY A 535 28.95 7.62 9.13
N ILE A 536 29.02 8.45 10.18
CA ILE A 536 30.01 9.54 10.27
C ILE A 536 31.43 8.99 10.19
N GLU A 537 31.69 7.88 10.89
CA GLU A 537 32.97 7.18 10.91
C GLU A 537 33.38 6.69 9.50
N GLY A 538 32.41 6.30 8.68
CA GLY A 538 32.65 5.93 7.30
C GLY A 538 32.99 7.13 6.40
N LEU A 539 32.40 8.29 6.69
CA LEU A 539 32.63 9.54 5.96
C LEU A 539 33.97 10.20 6.30
N GLU A 540 34.65 9.79 7.37
CA GLU A 540 36.07 10.16 7.57
C GLU A 540 36.96 9.66 6.43
N GLN A 541 36.52 8.62 5.70
CA GLN A 541 37.19 8.09 4.51
C GLN A 541 36.58 8.61 3.19
N LEU A 542 35.88 9.75 3.21
CA LEU A 542 35.15 10.29 2.05
C LEU A 542 35.99 10.31 0.76
N GLU A 543 37.21 10.86 0.81
CA GLU A 543 38.08 10.94 -0.37
C GLU A 543 38.43 9.55 -0.94
N HIS A 544 38.65 8.56 -0.07
CA HIS A 544 38.89 7.18 -0.49
C HIS A 544 37.64 6.54 -1.12
N LEU A 545 36.45 6.85 -0.60
CA LEU A 545 35.18 6.36 -1.13
C LEU A 545 34.86 6.98 -2.50
N LEU A 546 35.09 8.29 -2.65
CA LEU A 546 34.94 9.01 -3.93
C LEU A 546 35.91 8.45 -4.99
N LYS A 547 37.18 8.24 -4.60
CA LYS A 547 38.17 7.62 -5.48
C LYS A 547 37.80 6.19 -5.86
N PHE A 548 37.34 5.38 -4.90
CA PHE A 548 36.89 4.02 -5.14
C PHE A 548 35.72 3.94 -6.12
N TYR A 549 34.72 4.82 -5.94
CA TYR A 549 33.61 4.95 -6.89
C TYR A 549 34.13 5.27 -8.30
N HIS A 550 35.01 6.28 -8.41
CA HIS A 550 35.56 6.71 -9.70
C HIS A 550 36.38 5.61 -10.38
N ASP A 551 37.18 4.85 -9.64
CA ASP A 551 37.92 3.71 -10.18
C ASP A 551 37.00 2.62 -10.73
N CYS A 552 35.91 2.32 -10.02
CA CYS A 552 34.88 1.40 -10.51
C CYS A 552 34.20 1.93 -11.78
N PHE A 553 33.94 3.24 -11.83
CA PHE A 553 33.30 3.92 -12.97
C PHE A 553 34.19 3.87 -14.21
N ILE A 554 35.47 4.22 -14.07
CA ILE A 554 36.47 4.13 -15.15
C ILE A 554 36.68 2.69 -15.61
N SER A 555 36.78 1.75 -14.68
CA SER A 555 36.89 0.32 -14.99
C SER A 555 35.70 -0.15 -15.83
N THR A 556 34.48 0.26 -15.46
CA THR A 556 33.27 -0.08 -16.21
C THR A 556 33.24 0.55 -17.59
N LEU A 557 33.59 1.84 -17.73
CA LEU A 557 33.69 2.51 -19.03
C LEU A 557 34.65 1.78 -19.97
N LYS A 558 35.83 1.37 -19.48
CA LYS A 558 36.80 0.58 -20.24
C LYS A 558 36.22 -0.78 -20.66
N LYS A 559 35.52 -1.48 -19.76
CA LYS A 559 34.88 -2.77 -20.06
C LYS A 559 33.86 -2.68 -21.20
N VAL A 560 33.18 -1.54 -21.34
CA VAL A 560 32.23 -1.30 -22.45
C VAL A 560 32.86 -0.56 -23.63
N GLY A 561 34.20 -0.54 -23.73
CA GLY A 561 34.92 -0.01 -24.89
C GLY A 561 34.91 1.51 -25.04
N CYS A 562 34.67 2.26 -23.96
CA CYS A 562 34.71 3.72 -24.02
C CYS A 562 36.11 4.30 -23.85
N ASP A 563 36.38 5.39 -24.57
CA ASP A 563 37.50 6.27 -24.23
C ASP A 563 37.22 6.99 -22.91
N VAL A 564 38.20 6.93 -21.99
CA VAL A 564 38.09 7.47 -20.64
C VAL A 564 38.82 8.79 -20.46
N GLY A 565 39.48 9.32 -21.50
CA GLY A 565 40.32 10.51 -21.40
C GLY A 565 39.59 11.75 -20.84
N ARG A 566 38.29 11.87 -21.09
CA ARG A 566 37.45 12.99 -20.60
C ARG A 566 36.77 12.73 -19.25
N PHE A 567 37.02 11.58 -18.63
CA PHE A 567 36.36 11.12 -17.41
C PHE A 567 37.33 11.01 -16.24
N GLY A 568 38.40 11.80 -16.23
CA GLY A 568 39.40 11.81 -15.15
C GLY A 568 38.81 12.16 -13.78
N PHE A 569 39.58 11.88 -12.73
CA PHE A 569 39.13 12.12 -11.35
C PHE A 569 38.99 13.62 -11.05
N GLU A 570 39.84 14.46 -11.66
CA GLU A 570 39.75 15.92 -11.52
C GLU A 570 38.46 16.46 -12.15
N GLU A 571 38.09 15.98 -13.33
CA GLU A 571 36.84 16.35 -14.00
C GLU A 571 35.62 15.86 -13.22
N PHE A 572 35.68 14.65 -12.67
CA PHE A 572 34.65 14.18 -11.74
C PHE A 572 34.58 15.03 -10.45
N GLY A 573 35.73 15.52 -9.97
CA GLY A 573 35.79 16.51 -8.89
C GLY A 573 34.99 17.77 -9.20
N LYS A 574 35.07 18.29 -10.44
CA LYS A 574 34.27 19.44 -10.91
C LYS A 574 32.76 19.11 -11.00
N GLU A 575 32.42 17.85 -11.21
CA GLU A 575 31.03 17.35 -11.11
C GLU A 575 30.54 17.35 -9.66
N LEU A 576 31.31 16.76 -8.74
CA LEU A 576 30.99 16.75 -7.31
C LEU A 576 30.79 18.17 -6.76
N ASP A 577 31.71 19.06 -7.08
CA ASP A 577 31.71 20.45 -6.63
C ASP A 577 30.50 21.25 -7.09
N PHE A 578 30.04 20.99 -8.31
CA PHE A 578 28.88 21.66 -8.86
C PHE A 578 27.59 21.10 -8.25
N GLU A 579 27.46 19.78 -8.19
CA GLU A 579 26.23 19.15 -7.70
C GLU A 579 26.04 19.37 -6.20
N ALA A 580 27.11 19.32 -5.42
CA ALA A 580 27.04 19.66 -4.00
C ALA A 580 26.55 21.10 -3.78
N ARG A 581 27.00 22.05 -4.62
CA ARG A 581 26.64 23.48 -4.52
C ARG A 581 25.23 23.81 -4.98
N ASN A 582 24.72 23.10 -5.98
CA ASN A 582 23.53 23.52 -6.70
C ASN A 582 22.33 22.62 -6.47
N SER A 583 22.51 21.35 -6.10
CA SER A 583 21.40 20.41 -6.02
C SER A 583 21.42 19.55 -4.75
N GLN A 584 22.58 19.04 -4.33
CA GLN A 584 22.62 17.96 -3.35
C GLN A 584 22.62 18.39 -1.89
N PHE A 585 23.04 19.62 -1.54
CA PHE A 585 22.92 20.06 -0.16
C PHE A 585 21.44 20.10 0.28
N GLY A 586 20.57 20.72 -0.51
CA GLY A 586 19.14 20.79 -0.23
C GLY A 586 18.51 19.41 -0.12
N HIS A 587 18.79 18.56 -1.12
CA HIS A 587 18.30 17.20 -1.19
C HIS A 587 18.73 16.35 0.03
N VAL A 588 20.01 16.39 0.42
CA VAL A 588 20.51 15.69 1.61
C VAL A 588 19.88 16.25 2.88
N ALA A 589 19.83 17.58 3.04
CA ALA A 589 19.24 18.22 4.21
C ALA A 589 17.77 17.82 4.41
N PHE A 590 16.97 17.87 3.34
CA PHE A 590 15.60 17.35 3.33
C PHE A 590 15.56 15.86 3.70
N MET A 591 16.41 15.05 3.09
CA MET A 591 16.36 13.60 3.27
C MET A 591 16.73 13.17 4.69
N LEU A 592 17.60 13.90 5.39
CA LEU A 592 17.91 13.61 6.79
C LEU A 592 16.68 13.73 7.70
N PHE A 593 15.74 14.64 7.42
CA PHE A 593 14.44 14.65 8.12
C PHE A 593 13.71 13.32 7.92
N VAL A 594 13.62 12.83 6.68
CA VAL A 594 12.94 11.57 6.34
C VAL A 594 13.64 10.36 6.97
N VAL A 595 14.98 10.34 6.97
CA VAL A 595 15.80 9.27 7.56
C VAL A 595 15.54 9.16 9.05
N PHE A 596 15.60 10.29 9.77
CA PHE A 596 15.52 10.32 11.23
C PHE A 596 14.11 10.55 11.80
N THR A 597 13.06 10.64 10.96
CA THR A 597 11.68 10.66 11.46
C THR A 597 11.36 9.38 12.23
N ASP A 598 10.82 9.53 13.45
CA ASP A 598 10.25 8.43 14.22
C ASP A 598 9.06 7.80 13.50
N LYS A 599 9.23 6.54 13.09
CA LYS A 599 8.23 5.75 12.36
C LYS A 599 6.95 5.52 13.17
N THR A 600 6.99 5.62 14.50
CA THR A 600 5.81 5.39 15.37
C THR A 600 4.78 6.51 15.27
N LEU A 601 5.17 7.68 14.77
CA LEU A 601 4.30 8.86 14.63
C LEU A 601 3.45 8.82 13.35
N ILE A 602 3.78 7.99 12.37
CA ILE A 602 3.02 7.84 11.12
C ILE A 602 2.41 6.43 11.07
N LYS A 603 1.20 6.28 11.62
CA LYS A 603 0.57 4.96 11.81
C LYS A 603 -0.19 4.46 10.59
N GLU A 604 -0.65 5.36 9.73
CA GLU A 604 -1.35 5.00 8.50
C GLU A 604 -0.92 5.89 7.33
N ILE A 605 -0.93 5.33 6.11
CA ILE A 605 -0.58 6.05 4.87
C ILE A 605 -1.40 7.35 4.72
N LYS A 606 -2.66 7.36 5.14
CA LYS A 606 -3.55 8.53 5.08
C LYS A 606 -3.14 9.69 6.01
N GLU A 607 -2.29 9.41 7.00
CA GLU A 607 -1.75 10.41 7.93
C GLU A 607 -0.41 10.95 7.42
N PHE A 608 0.08 10.53 6.27
CA PHE A 608 1.30 11.06 5.70
C PHE A 608 1.14 12.56 5.40
N SER A 609 1.94 13.38 6.07
CA SER A 609 2.06 14.81 5.82
C SER A 609 3.49 15.26 6.06
N VAL A 610 3.90 16.32 5.37
CA VAL A 610 5.20 16.98 5.60
C VAL A 610 5.35 17.40 7.06
N ASP A 611 4.26 17.84 7.69
CA ASP A 611 4.27 18.29 9.09
C ASP A 611 4.57 17.13 10.05
N ASN A 612 4.12 15.91 9.75
CA ASN A 612 4.41 14.73 10.57
C ASN A 612 5.87 14.29 10.46
N ILE A 613 6.48 14.39 9.27
CA ILE A 613 7.91 14.12 9.07
C ILE A 613 8.75 15.11 9.89
N ILE A 614 8.44 16.41 9.76
CA ILE A 614 9.14 17.48 10.48
C ILE A 614 8.97 17.31 11.99
N ALA A 615 7.76 17.03 12.48
CA ALA A 615 7.49 16.85 13.89
C ALA A 615 8.15 15.62 14.50
N GLY A 616 8.34 14.56 13.70
CA GLY A 616 9.01 13.33 14.14
C GLY A 616 10.52 13.33 13.98
N ALA A 617 11.11 14.38 13.41
CA ALA A 617 12.55 14.53 13.24
C ALA A 617 13.17 15.37 14.37
N GLY A 618 14.50 15.42 14.41
CA GLY A 618 15.25 16.30 15.31
C GLY A 618 15.76 15.63 16.58
N SER A 619 15.90 14.30 16.56
CA SER A 619 16.67 13.57 17.57
C SER A 619 18.13 14.05 17.63
N GLU A 620 18.85 13.68 18.68
CA GLU A 620 20.27 14.03 18.83
C GLU A 620 21.12 13.43 17.69
N GLU A 621 20.81 12.22 17.25
CA GLU A 621 21.47 11.60 16.09
C GLU A 621 21.20 12.38 14.80
N HIS A 622 19.97 12.87 14.60
CA HIS A 622 19.63 13.72 13.47
C HIS A 622 20.46 15.00 13.49
N LYS A 623 20.46 15.71 14.63
CA LYS A 623 21.20 16.97 14.80
C LYS A 623 22.70 16.78 14.60
N ARG A 624 23.28 15.70 15.16
CA ARG A 624 24.69 15.35 15.00
C ARG A 624 25.05 15.07 13.55
N LYS A 625 24.23 14.28 12.84
CA LYS A 625 24.46 13.97 11.42
C LYS A 625 24.29 15.22 10.55
N PHE A 626 23.27 16.03 10.79
CA PHE A 626 23.02 17.28 10.07
C PHE A 626 24.19 18.27 10.26
N ALA A 627 24.66 18.45 11.50
CA ALA A 627 25.83 19.28 11.81
C ALA A 627 27.07 18.83 11.03
N PHE A 628 27.38 17.52 11.04
CA PHE A 628 28.49 16.96 10.28
C PHE A 628 28.39 17.26 8.78
N VAL A 629 27.21 17.06 8.18
CA VAL A 629 27.00 17.36 6.75
C VAL A 629 27.25 18.84 6.47
N VAL A 630 26.68 19.73 7.28
CA VAL A 630 26.85 21.18 7.13
C VAL A 630 28.33 21.57 7.22
N GLU A 631 29.06 21.06 8.20
CA GLU A 631 30.48 21.35 8.35
C GLU A 631 31.31 20.84 7.17
N GLU A 632 31.06 19.61 6.70
CA GLU A 632 31.80 19.05 5.56
C GLU A 632 31.53 19.81 4.26
N PHE A 633 30.29 20.24 4.03
CA PHE A 633 29.93 21.09 2.89
C PHE A 633 30.54 22.49 3.03
N ALA A 634 30.53 23.08 4.23
CA ALA A 634 31.11 24.40 4.47
C ALA A 634 32.63 24.40 4.27
N LYS A 635 33.34 23.37 4.76
CA LYS A 635 34.79 23.17 4.57
C LYS A 635 35.19 23.12 3.09
N ARG A 636 34.32 22.59 2.23
CA ARG A 636 34.52 22.47 0.77
C ARG A 636 33.96 23.63 -0.04
N ASN A 637 33.44 24.66 0.64
CA ASN A 637 32.76 25.79 0.01
C ASN A 637 31.61 25.32 -0.92
N TRP A 638 30.85 24.33 -0.47
CA TRP A 638 29.66 23.81 -1.15
C TRP A 638 28.38 24.54 -0.75
N ILE A 639 28.37 25.20 0.41
CA ILE A 639 27.28 26.10 0.85
C ILE A 639 27.81 27.48 1.18
#